data_AF-A0A928IDM7-F1
#
_entry.id   AF-A0A928IDM7-F1
#
_cell.length_a   1.000
_cell.length_b   1.000
_cell.length_c   1.000
_cell.angle_alpha   90.00
_cell.angle_beta   90.00
_cell.angle_gamma   90.00
#
_symmetry.space_group_name_H-M   'P 1'
#
loop_
_entity.id
_entity.type
_entity.pdbx_description
1 polymer ?
#
loop_
_entity_poly.entity_id
_entity_poly.type
_entity_poly.pdbx_seq_one_letter_code
_entity_poly.pdbx_strand_id
1 'polypeptide(L)'
;MFKKILSLALCLVMCLSIALTATSCGEEEETASKGDVPATFTLLGITGETTTPEYVDMVEKAINGILAPRYKSKIELMLVTEDEYLDLVEEQLDLAKYYETYDAAVATYNNYVKKQSTSNYNTEKIFGNWIKPKVEVSLDTLATRLLYVAEQTTVHEDGKVETLYPEPRSPIDIITIADEDMYDTFDSWGLLKPIEATYTSYQNLQKYIYPTYFSQLKALKGTVCAIPNNNMLAEYTYLLVDKELADKYDYNINTFTGFADLSDFLAKVKANEGVIPFEEVPDALGIFYTFSEDVAIGTYFDPIKGFNAEDPASGFEIQNLFEIDEYVSHLALMEEYENAGYFAGNTANGYAVKVVKGDASLADIYAAEDSKYDIKVIQNPFVLREAVFDGMLAVTSYSSDNERAMEIIEAINTDSAIKNLLQYGIEGVNYEVNDDNTVTRLNNGYMMDNALTGNVYMGHLEEGMSGTEWLYVQRTNLASALSPSLIYAVDDAYIESNLSKILERVALSEALAEIGLTYDEYDSATGSTANAYGDNLKKQYKEYFLEQLVKQSYSTEEKVESVFASSTPNYSWYESTIAEKIINEKYSTICTTSELKLLVETKMCSPADIYNTYTSAREKALPYYENIENLRIVARLTVFADLTDEEYEAKYNSLGAEAFETAVYEYLKKTYIEENDLSDEEYEELVKSFIMSALTFFDENNQQVTYTWEDFEKIKEDAQKFAEPMAKVREEYTPRLIANGFTQEQIDAMNDIKLGEEVVGVIRAEYYRSQNHTTASFKTAVNNKILQPFGVDYNAFKSMQNKDNAGYNNILKKMKSHYKDQLLTTMTKDEYNDLTIPKVFEAVFDYFLESYTKAYAQMCEVAGISYKEYLEYEEYMQKYINCTGQMKSTFLYTLQDFYTSEKVNSFNASEIEKYVYEAVYNSGYYMNQVASTLGVTLSDYNYAKNNAKKYTEYLNKLVSSYKGDLALAGYDADKVRTYAPDEIEEILCEIVEAKYFTEYKSIEEIAAELSASYIKGVEGATDVVEYCRTSAKALSADNMFDTLVSYLNENLQKTISDLKES
;
A
#
# COMPACT_ATOMS: atom_id res chain seq x y z
N MET A 1 -8.21 -61.45 -0.64
CA MET A 1 -9.54 -60.91 -0.99
C MET A 1 -9.54 -59.38 -1.10
N PHE A 2 -8.79 -58.65 -0.26
CA PHE A 2 -8.67 -57.18 -0.34
C PHE A 2 -8.10 -56.63 -1.67
N LYS A 3 -7.10 -57.28 -2.28
CA LYS A 3 -6.53 -56.85 -3.57
C LYS A 3 -7.47 -56.99 -4.78
N LYS A 4 -8.47 -57.89 -4.72
CA LYS A 4 -9.50 -58.04 -5.77
C LYS A 4 -10.66 -57.07 -5.59
N ILE A 5 -10.88 -56.56 -4.38
CA ILE A 5 -11.91 -55.56 -4.07
C ILE A 5 -11.38 -54.14 -4.40
N LEU A 6 -10.09 -53.87 -4.16
CA LEU A 6 -9.45 -52.61 -4.53
C LEU A 6 -9.30 -52.45 -6.05
N SER A 7 -8.97 -53.52 -6.77
CA SER A 7 -8.97 -53.54 -8.24
C SER A 7 -10.37 -53.40 -8.84
N LEU A 8 -11.42 -53.96 -8.20
CA LEU A 8 -12.80 -53.75 -8.63
C LEU A 8 -13.29 -52.32 -8.32
N ALA A 9 -12.83 -51.71 -7.23
CA ALA A 9 -13.16 -50.32 -6.88
C ALA A 9 -12.45 -49.32 -7.81
N LEU A 10 -11.17 -49.56 -8.15
CA LEU A 10 -10.43 -48.77 -9.16
C LEU A 10 -10.99 -48.96 -10.57
N CYS A 11 -11.44 -50.18 -10.93
CA CYS A 11 -12.17 -50.39 -12.18
C CYS A 11 -13.57 -49.76 -12.16
N LEU A 12 -14.26 -49.69 -11.01
CA LEU A 12 -15.54 -48.98 -10.90
C LEU A 12 -15.34 -47.46 -11.02
N VAL A 13 -14.27 -46.89 -10.46
CA VAL A 13 -13.93 -45.47 -10.58
C VAL A 13 -13.50 -45.12 -12.01
N MET A 14 -12.72 -45.97 -12.68
CA MET A 14 -12.38 -45.80 -14.12
C MET A 14 -13.56 -46.06 -15.07
N CYS A 15 -14.53 -46.90 -14.70
CA CYS A 15 -15.74 -47.09 -15.49
C CYS A 15 -16.82 -46.03 -15.21
N LEU A 16 -16.78 -45.34 -14.06
CA LEU A 16 -17.67 -44.22 -13.74
C LEU A 16 -17.23 -42.91 -14.41
N SER A 17 -15.94 -42.74 -14.72
CA SER A 17 -15.45 -41.62 -15.54
C SER A 17 -15.73 -41.80 -17.04
N ILE A 18 -15.85 -43.04 -17.54
CA ILE A 18 -16.14 -43.33 -18.96
C ILE A 18 -17.67 -43.45 -19.23
N ALA A 19 -18.51 -43.60 -18.19
CA ALA A 19 -19.97 -43.70 -18.34
C ALA A 19 -20.72 -42.37 -18.14
N LEU A 20 -20.03 -41.27 -17.79
CA LEU A 20 -20.63 -39.93 -17.67
C LEU A 20 -20.31 -38.98 -18.85
N THR A 21 -19.58 -39.44 -19.86
CA THR A 21 -19.25 -38.65 -21.07
C THR A 21 -19.78 -39.25 -22.37
N ALA A 22 -20.53 -40.36 -22.32
CA ALA A 22 -21.11 -41.00 -23.49
C ALA A 22 -22.56 -41.44 -23.26
N THR A 23 -23.47 -40.48 -23.02
CA THR A 23 -24.89 -40.49 -23.44
C THR A 23 -25.61 -39.29 -22.81
N SER A 24 -25.45 -38.12 -23.42
CA SER A 24 -26.44 -37.04 -23.35
C SER A 24 -26.45 -36.31 -24.70
N CYS A 25 -27.00 -36.98 -25.72
CA CYS A 25 -27.78 -36.25 -26.71
C CYS A 25 -29.15 -35.99 -26.06
N GLY A 26 -29.18 -35.02 -25.17
CA GLY A 26 -30.39 -34.39 -24.67
C GLY A 26 -30.15 -32.90 -24.77
N GLU A 27 -30.98 -32.21 -25.56
CA GLU A 27 -31.14 -30.76 -25.46
C GLU A 27 -31.54 -30.45 -24.01
N GLU A 28 -30.57 -30.16 -23.15
CA GLU A 28 -30.81 -29.51 -21.87
C GLU A 28 -30.87 -28.01 -22.14
N GLU A 29 -32.06 -27.44 -21.94
CA GLU A 29 -32.26 -26.00 -21.90
C GLU A 29 -31.29 -25.40 -20.87
N GLU A 30 -30.26 -24.72 -21.37
CA GLU A 30 -29.41 -23.82 -20.61
C GLU A 30 -30.30 -22.82 -19.86
N THR A 31 -30.25 -22.85 -18.53
CA THR A 31 -30.94 -21.86 -17.71
C THR A 31 -30.30 -20.49 -17.94
N ALA A 32 -31.02 -19.62 -18.61
CA ALA A 32 -30.63 -18.24 -18.91
C ALA A 32 -30.30 -17.41 -17.64
N SER A 33 -29.05 -16.93 -17.60
CA SER A 33 -28.49 -15.64 -17.13
C SER A 33 -29.13 -14.86 -15.97
N LYS A 34 -28.27 -14.52 -14.98
CA LYS A 34 -28.45 -13.44 -13.98
C LYS A 34 -27.88 -12.08 -14.46
N GLY A 35 -28.17 -11.69 -15.70
CA GLY A 35 -27.85 -10.36 -16.22
C GLY A 35 -29.09 -9.73 -16.86
N ASP A 36 -29.81 -8.85 -16.15
CA ASP A 36 -31.05 -8.29 -16.69
C ASP A 36 -30.80 -7.24 -17.81
N VAL A 37 -29.58 -6.71 -17.96
CA VAL A 37 -29.23 -5.62 -18.88
C VAL A 37 -27.98 -5.94 -19.73
N PRO A 38 -27.96 -5.63 -21.04
CA PRO A 38 -26.78 -5.76 -21.90
C PRO A 38 -25.56 -5.00 -21.38
N ALA A 39 -24.37 -5.59 -21.45
CA ALA A 39 -23.10 -4.96 -21.05
C ALA A 39 -21.93 -5.39 -21.96
N THR A 40 -20.90 -4.56 -22.03
CA THR A 40 -19.66 -4.82 -22.79
C THR A 40 -18.47 -4.71 -21.84
N PHE A 41 -17.50 -5.62 -21.96
CA PHE A 41 -16.33 -5.75 -21.10
C PHE A 41 -15.04 -5.70 -21.92
N THR A 42 -13.99 -5.09 -21.41
CA THR A 42 -12.67 -5.15 -22.07
C THR A 42 -11.94 -6.44 -21.72
N LEU A 43 -11.31 -7.07 -22.72
CA LEU A 43 -10.39 -8.18 -22.53
C LEU A 43 -9.05 -7.84 -23.17
N LEU A 44 -8.03 -7.65 -22.33
CA LEU A 44 -6.66 -7.38 -22.74
C LEU A 44 -5.88 -8.70 -22.78
N GLY A 45 -5.12 -8.90 -23.86
CA GLY A 45 -4.29 -10.09 -23.99
C GLY A 45 -3.10 -9.92 -24.92
N ILE A 46 -2.26 -10.95 -24.93
CA ILE A 46 -0.99 -10.99 -25.66
C ILE A 46 -1.16 -11.80 -26.94
N THR A 47 -0.65 -11.28 -28.05
CA THR A 47 -0.70 -11.92 -29.37
C THR A 47 0.68 -11.95 -30.03
N GLY A 48 0.85 -12.83 -31.02
CA GLY A 48 2.09 -12.89 -31.80
C GLY A 48 2.24 -11.72 -32.77
N GLU A 49 3.48 -11.38 -33.12
CA GLU A 49 3.86 -10.24 -33.98
C GLU A 49 3.17 -10.17 -35.36
N THR A 50 2.61 -11.29 -35.82
CA THR A 50 1.97 -11.41 -37.13
C THR A 50 0.47 -11.18 -37.11
N THR A 51 -0.12 -11.04 -35.91
CA THR A 51 -1.55 -10.79 -35.74
C THR A 51 -1.93 -9.40 -36.25
N THR A 52 -3.03 -9.31 -37.01
CA THR A 52 -3.49 -8.03 -37.57
C THR A 52 -4.80 -7.56 -36.92
N PRO A 53 -5.03 -6.24 -36.80
CA PRO A 53 -6.29 -5.70 -36.24
C PRO A 53 -7.56 -6.18 -36.96
N GLU A 54 -7.49 -6.45 -38.27
CA GLU A 54 -8.63 -6.98 -39.04
C GLU A 54 -9.06 -8.36 -38.53
N TYR A 55 -8.10 -9.25 -38.22
CA TYR A 55 -8.41 -10.56 -37.67
C TYR A 55 -8.89 -10.50 -36.22
N VAL A 56 -8.36 -9.58 -35.41
CA VAL A 56 -8.84 -9.34 -34.04
C VAL A 56 -10.33 -8.94 -34.05
N ASP A 57 -10.73 -7.98 -34.90
CA ASP A 57 -12.13 -7.56 -35.06
C ASP A 57 -13.05 -8.70 -35.52
N MET A 58 -12.56 -9.57 -36.42
CA MET A 58 -13.32 -10.75 -36.84
C MET A 58 -13.54 -11.74 -35.69
N VAL A 59 -12.49 -12.00 -34.89
CA VAL A 59 -12.57 -12.90 -33.72
C VAL A 59 -13.48 -12.34 -32.66
N GLU A 60 -13.34 -11.05 -32.34
CA GLU A 60 -14.22 -10.36 -31.38
C GLU A 60 -15.70 -10.50 -31.79
N LYS A 61 -16.03 -10.22 -33.06
CA LYS A 61 -17.40 -10.38 -33.58
C LYS A 61 -17.92 -11.81 -33.43
N ALA A 62 -17.07 -12.80 -33.67
CA ALA A 62 -17.45 -14.21 -33.56
C ALA A 62 -17.72 -14.60 -32.09
N ILE A 63 -16.83 -14.21 -31.17
CA ILE A 63 -17.01 -14.43 -29.72
C ILE A 63 -18.27 -13.72 -29.22
N ASN A 64 -18.48 -12.46 -29.64
CA ASN A 64 -19.67 -11.68 -29.31
C ASN A 64 -20.97 -12.30 -29.86
N GLY A 65 -20.90 -13.02 -30.97
CA GLY A 65 -22.01 -13.81 -31.51
C GLY A 65 -22.45 -14.95 -30.58
N ILE A 66 -21.57 -15.44 -29.71
CA ILE A 66 -21.85 -16.46 -28.68
C ILE A 66 -22.23 -15.81 -27.35
N LEU A 67 -21.46 -14.81 -26.91
CA LEU A 67 -21.64 -14.20 -25.59
C LEU A 67 -22.95 -13.40 -25.47
N ALA A 68 -23.33 -12.66 -26.52
CA ALA A 68 -24.52 -11.82 -26.50
C ALA A 68 -25.83 -12.61 -26.27
N PRO A 69 -26.13 -13.70 -27.00
CA PRO A 69 -27.35 -14.46 -26.77
C PRO A 69 -27.34 -15.27 -25.47
N ARG A 70 -26.18 -15.75 -25.00
CA ARG A 70 -26.08 -16.63 -23.83
C ARG A 70 -25.99 -15.88 -22.50
N TYR A 71 -25.17 -14.83 -22.45
CA TYR A 71 -24.82 -14.11 -21.22
C TYR A 71 -25.26 -12.65 -21.22
N LYS A 72 -25.86 -12.17 -22.33
CA LYS A 72 -26.16 -10.75 -22.57
C LYS A 72 -24.93 -9.84 -22.43
N SER A 73 -23.74 -10.41 -22.66
CA SER A 73 -22.44 -9.75 -22.54
C SER A 73 -21.78 -9.66 -23.91
N LYS A 74 -21.00 -8.61 -24.14
CA LYS A 74 -20.01 -8.53 -25.22
C LYS A 74 -18.63 -8.28 -24.64
N ILE A 75 -17.60 -8.57 -25.42
CA ILE A 75 -16.23 -8.15 -25.17
C ILE A 75 -15.79 -7.12 -26.21
N GLU A 76 -14.92 -6.20 -25.80
CA GLU A 76 -13.98 -5.49 -26.66
C GLU A 76 -12.61 -6.14 -26.47
N LEU A 77 -12.02 -6.65 -27.56
CA LEU A 77 -10.82 -7.46 -27.54
C LEU A 77 -9.60 -6.62 -27.92
N MET A 78 -8.72 -6.36 -26.94
CA MET A 78 -7.51 -5.57 -27.11
C MET A 78 -6.28 -6.48 -27.05
N LEU A 79 -5.68 -6.76 -28.21
CA LEU A 79 -4.53 -7.65 -28.33
C LEU A 79 -3.32 -6.91 -28.88
N VAL A 80 -2.20 -7.00 -28.18
CA VAL A 80 -0.90 -6.42 -28.55
C VAL A 80 0.22 -7.44 -28.37
N THR A 81 1.41 -7.16 -28.89
CA THR A 81 2.57 -8.04 -28.67
C THR A 81 3.03 -7.98 -27.22
N GLU A 82 3.77 -9.00 -26.78
CA GLU A 82 4.30 -9.10 -25.41
C GLU A 82 5.07 -7.84 -24.98
N ASP A 83 5.96 -7.33 -25.85
CA ASP A 83 6.75 -6.11 -25.61
C ASP A 83 5.90 -4.83 -25.46
N GLU A 84 4.65 -4.82 -25.93
CA GLU A 84 3.73 -3.67 -25.88
C GLU A 84 2.65 -3.84 -24.79
N TYR A 85 2.58 -5.01 -24.15
CA TYR A 85 1.44 -5.38 -23.32
C TYR A 85 1.39 -4.63 -21.98
N LEU A 86 2.52 -4.47 -21.31
CA LEU A 86 2.57 -3.70 -20.06
C LEU A 86 2.20 -2.23 -20.29
N ASP A 87 2.69 -1.63 -21.38
CA ASP A 87 2.34 -0.25 -21.77
C ASP A 87 0.83 -0.10 -22.01
N LEU A 88 0.20 -1.07 -22.70
CA LEU A 88 -1.25 -1.08 -22.89
C LEU A 88 -2.00 -1.16 -21.56
N VAL A 89 -1.58 -2.05 -20.66
CA VAL A 89 -2.21 -2.23 -19.35
C VAL A 89 -2.08 -0.96 -18.51
N GLU A 90 -0.90 -0.32 -18.52
CA GLU A 90 -0.66 0.95 -17.84
C GLU A 90 -1.56 2.07 -18.40
N GLU A 91 -1.65 2.20 -19.73
CA GLU A 91 -2.53 3.17 -20.40
C GLU A 91 -4.01 2.96 -20.00
N GLN A 92 -4.50 1.73 -20.01
CA GLN A 92 -5.89 1.44 -19.64
C GLN A 92 -6.13 1.60 -18.13
N LEU A 93 -5.14 1.31 -17.28
CA LEU A 93 -5.20 1.57 -15.84
C LEU A 93 -5.30 3.07 -15.55
N ASP A 94 -4.51 3.90 -16.22
CA ASP A 94 -4.59 5.35 -16.05
C ASP A 94 -5.92 5.92 -16.55
N LEU A 95 -6.44 5.37 -17.64
CA LEU A 95 -7.79 5.69 -18.10
C LEU A 95 -8.87 5.24 -17.09
N ALA A 96 -8.71 4.09 -16.44
CA ALA A 96 -9.61 3.60 -15.41
C ALA A 96 -9.61 4.51 -14.17
N LYS A 97 -8.42 4.90 -13.68
CA LYS A 97 -8.25 5.87 -12.58
C LYS A 97 -8.86 7.23 -12.93
N TYR A 98 -8.66 7.71 -14.16
CA TYR A 98 -9.30 8.92 -14.66
C TYR A 98 -10.82 8.82 -14.62
N TYR A 99 -11.39 7.71 -15.08
CA TYR A 99 -12.83 7.48 -15.06
C TYR A 99 -13.44 7.38 -13.66
N GLU A 100 -12.75 6.75 -12.71
CA GLU A 100 -13.18 6.72 -11.32
C GLU A 100 -13.17 8.13 -10.72
N THR A 101 -12.09 8.88 -10.96
CA THR A 101 -11.95 10.28 -10.53
C THR A 101 -13.03 11.15 -11.17
N TYR A 102 -13.31 10.94 -12.46
CA TYR A 102 -14.36 11.63 -13.19
C TYR A 102 -15.74 11.40 -12.59
N ASP A 103 -16.12 10.13 -12.38
CA ASP A 103 -17.42 9.78 -11.83
C ASP A 103 -17.57 10.31 -10.40
N ALA A 104 -16.52 10.23 -9.58
CA ALA A 104 -16.49 10.76 -8.22
C ALA A 104 -16.61 12.29 -8.17
N ALA A 105 -15.90 13.00 -9.04
CA ALA A 105 -15.95 14.45 -9.17
C ALA A 105 -17.36 14.91 -9.60
N VAL A 106 -17.94 14.27 -10.61
CA VAL A 106 -19.31 14.53 -11.08
C VAL A 106 -20.34 14.24 -9.98
N ALA A 107 -20.22 13.13 -9.26
CA ALA A 107 -21.12 12.79 -8.17
C ALA A 107 -21.07 13.82 -7.03
N THR A 108 -19.86 14.27 -6.67
CA THR A 108 -19.62 15.29 -5.65
C THR A 108 -20.25 16.62 -6.06
N TYR A 109 -20.02 17.06 -7.29
CA TYR A 109 -20.65 18.25 -7.87
C TYR A 109 -22.18 18.15 -7.86
N ASN A 110 -22.74 17.04 -8.34
CA ASN A 110 -24.18 16.82 -8.36
C ASN A 110 -24.80 16.83 -6.96
N ASN A 111 -24.09 16.31 -5.95
CA ASN A 111 -24.52 16.37 -4.55
C ASN A 111 -24.48 17.80 -4.01
N TYR A 112 -23.46 18.59 -4.36
CA TYR A 112 -23.39 20.01 -4.03
C TYR A 112 -24.57 20.79 -4.64
N VAL A 113 -24.83 20.60 -5.94
CA VAL A 113 -25.97 21.19 -6.66
C VAL A 113 -27.30 20.81 -6.00
N LYS A 114 -27.48 19.53 -5.65
CA LYS A 114 -28.67 19.07 -4.92
C LYS A 114 -28.82 19.76 -3.57
N LYS A 115 -27.75 19.86 -2.76
CA LYS A 115 -27.76 20.57 -1.47
C LYS A 115 -28.20 22.02 -1.63
N GLN A 116 -27.64 22.74 -2.61
CA GLN A 116 -28.01 24.11 -2.98
C GLN A 116 -29.49 24.24 -3.38
N SER A 117 -30.04 23.25 -4.09
CA SER A 117 -31.46 23.24 -4.45
C SER A 117 -32.40 22.95 -3.26
N THR A 118 -31.97 22.12 -2.29
CA THR A 118 -32.76 21.72 -1.11
C THR A 118 -32.69 22.71 0.06
N SER A 119 -31.65 23.55 0.16
CA SER A 119 -31.49 24.54 1.24
C SER A 119 -32.44 25.74 1.14
N ASN A 120 -33.27 25.83 0.08
CA ASN A 120 -34.21 26.94 -0.16
C ASN A 120 -35.68 26.63 0.16
N TYR A 121 -35.93 25.94 1.28
CA TYR A 121 -37.26 25.83 1.91
C TYR A 121 -37.29 26.49 3.29
N ASN A 122 -37.10 27.81 3.33
CA ASN A 122 -37.82 28.67 4.25
C ASN A 122 -37.94 30.06 3.62
N THR A 123 -39.18 30.49 3.39
CA THR A 123 -39.47 31.90 3.12
C THR A 123 -39.23 32.69 4.39
N GLU A 124 -38.19 33.52 4.43
CA GLU A 124 -38.11 34.60 5.41
C GLU A 124 -38.36 35.97 4.75
N LYS A 125 -39.19 36.76 5.42
CA LYS A 125 -39.47 38.15 5.09
C LYS A 125 -38.20 38.95 5.37
N ILE A 126 -37.60 39.52 4.33
CA ILE A 126 -36.36 40.29 4.53
C ILE A 126 -36.67 41.76 4.89
N PHE A 127 -37.63 42.45 4.27
CA PHE A 127 -38.14 43.76 4.76
C PHE A 127 -39.49 44.08 4.07
N GLY A 128 -40.27 45.04 4.59
CA GLY A 128 -41.69 45.27 4.21
C GLY A 128 -42.05 45.20 2.71
N ASN A 129 -43.23 44.63 2.40
CA ASN A 129 -43.89 44.45 1.08
C ASN A 129 -43.07 44.03 -0.16
N TRP A 130 -41.76 43.81 -0.06
CA TRP A 130 -40.93 43.28 -1.14
C TRP A 130 -40.82 41.76 -1.04
N ILE A 131 -41.23 41.08 -2.11
CA ILE A 131 -41.07 39.65 -2.34
C ILE A 131 -40.11 39.53 -3.51
N LYS A 132 -38.91 38.96 -3.33
CA LYS A 132 -38.05 38.58 -4.46
C LYS A 132 -38.79 37.52 -5.29
N PRO A 133 -38.89 37.64 -6.63
CA PRO A 133 -39.20 36.50 -7.46
C PRO A 133 -38.08 35.48 -7.26
N LYS A 134 -38.44 34.28 -6.81
CA LYS A 134 -37.54 33.13 -6.79
C LYS A 134 -37.22 32.81 -8.25
N VAL A 135 -36.01 33.11 -8.71
CA VAL A 135 -35.51 32.46 -9.92
C VAL A 135 -35.18 31.04 -9.48
N GLU A 136 -36.02 30.09 -9.86
CA GLU A 136 -35.64 28.68 -9.85
C GLU A 136 -34.49 28.54 -10.85
N VAL A 137 -33.25 28.56 -10.36
CA VAL A 137 -32.16 27.98 -11.13
C VAL A 137 -32.32 26.48 -10.95
N SER A 138 -32.96 25.84 -11.92
CA SER A 138 -32.71 24.43 -12.20
C SER A 138 -31.23 24.34 -12.51
N LEU A 139 -30.40 24.06 -11.50
CA LEU A 139 -29.01 23.72 -11.75
C LEU A 139 -29.05 22.32 -12.34
N ASP A 140 -28.76 22.22 -13.63
CA ASP A 140 -28.71 20.94 -14.32
C ASP A 140 -27.58 20.10 -13.72
N THR A 141 -27.90 18.87 -13.30
CA THR A 141 -26.87 17.92 -12.87
C THR A 141 -26.05 17.50 -14.08
N LEU A 142 -24.75 17.34 -13.90
CA LEU A 142 -23.87 16.76 -14.91
C LEU A 142 -24.27 15.29 -15.15
N ALA A 143 -24.36 14.91 -16.42
CA ALA A 143 -24.55 13.51 -16.79
C ALA A 143 -23.28 12.72 -16.44
N THR A 144 -23.45 11.60 -15.75
CA THR A 144 -22.37 10.60 -15.63
C THR A 144 -22.14 9.93 -16.98
N ARG A 145 -21.04 9.18 -17.12
CA ARG A 145 -20.84 8.30 -18.27
C ARG A 145 -22.09 7.42 -18.50
N LEU A 146 -22.42 7.16 -19.78
CA LEU A 146 -23.67 6.50 -20.19
C LEU A 146 -23.86 5.17 -19.46
N LEU A 147 -24.99 5.05 -18.75
CA LEU A 147 -25.32 3.86 -17.98
C LEU A 147 -26.69 3.35 -18.42
N TYR A 148 -26.72 2.20 -19.09
CA TYR A 148 -27.98 1.58 -19.48
C TYR A 148 -28.60 0.97 -18.23
N VAL A 149 -29.69 1.57 -17.76
CA VAL A 149 -30.48 1.07 -16.61
C VAL A 149 -31.60 0.11 -17.04
N ALA A 150 -31.76 -0.09 -18.35
CA ALA A 150 -32.72 -1.01 -18.97
C ALA A 150 -32.25 -1.38 -20.39
N GLU A 151 -32.70 -2.53 -20.89
CA GLU A 151 -32.41 -2.99 -22.25
C GLU A 151 -32.94 -2.00 -23.30
N GLN A 152 -32.07 -1.64 -24.26
CA GLN A 152 -32.42 -0.81 -25.41
C GLN A 152 -32.39 -1.65 -26.68
N THR A 153 -33.27 -1.34 -27.63
CA THR A 153 -33.33 -2.03 -28.92
C THR A 153 -33.46 -1.03 -30.06
N THR A 154 -32.87 -1.36 -31.22
CA THR A 154 -33.12 -0.68 -32.48
C THR A 154 -33.87 -1.59 -33.44
N VAL A 155 -34.60 -1.01 -34.39
CA VAL A 155 -35.32 -1.73 -35.43
C VAL A 155 -34.74 -1.35 -36.78
N HIS A 156 -34.14 -2.33 -37.46
CA HIS A 156 -33.57 -2.14 -38.80
C HIS A 156 -34.67 -2.00 -39.86
N GLU A 157 -34.32 -1.44 -41.02
CA GLU A 157 -35.27 -1.24 -42.13
C GLU A 157 -35.90 -2.56 -42.64
N ASP A 158 -35.27 -3.70 -42.39
CA ASP A 158 -35.77 -5.05 -42.70
C ASP A 158 -36.70 -5.65 -41.62
N GLY A 159 -36.94 -4.92 -40.52
CA GLY A 159 -37.80 -5.32 -39.42
C GLY A 159 -37.13 -6.15 -38.32
N LYS A 160 -35.81 -6.36 -38.38
CA LYS A 160 -35.07 -7.02 -37.29
C LYS A 160 -34.92 -6.09 -36.09
N VAL A 161 -35.24 -6.60 -34.90
CA VAL A 161 -34.99 -5.93 -33.62
C VAL A 161 -33.61 -6.38 -33.12
N GLU A 162 -32.71 -5.44 -32.89
CA GLU A 162 -31.37 -5.70 -32.35
C GLU A 162 -31.22 -5.03 -30.98
N THR A 163 -30.80 -5.81 -29.99
CA THR A 163 -30.45 -5.31 -28.66
C THR A 163 -29.17 -4.47 -28.75
N LEU A 164 -29.23 -3.24 -28.25
CA LEU A 164 -28.09 -2.32 -28.23
C LEU A 164 -27.21 -2.63 -27.02
N TYR A 165 -25.90 -2.69 -27.27
CA TYR A 165 -24.87 -2.84 -26.27
C TYR A 165 -24.13 -1.51 -26.11
N PRO A 166 -23.86 -1.05 -24.88
CA PRO A 166 -23.06 0.15 -24.67
C PRO A 166 -21.57 -0.11 -24.99
N GLU A 167 -20.79 0.95 -25.16
CA GLU A 167 -19.32 0.87 -25.05
C GLU A 167 -18.92 0.32 -23.67
N PRO A 168 -17.73 -0.30 -23.51
CA PRO A 168 -17.29 -0.79 -22.21
C PRO A 168 -17.28 0.31 -21.17
N ARG A 169 -17.77 -0.01 -19.97
CA ARG A 169 -17.78 0.94 -18.87
C ARG A 169 -16.41 1.04 -18.20
N SER A 170 -15.68 -0.07 -18.14
CA SER A 170 -14.29 -0.08 -17.69
C SER A 170 -13.37 -0.29 -18.90
N PRO A 171 -12.27 0.48 -18.99
CA PRO A 171 -11.27 0.27 -20.02
C PRO A 171 -10.39 -0.97 -19.74
N ILE A 172 -10.52 -1.57 -18.55
CA ILE A 172 -9.69 -2.70 -18.13
C ILE A 172 -10.48 -3.66 -17.23
N ASP A 173 -11.37 -4.48 -17.80
CA ASP A 173 -12.17 -5.44 -17.03
C ASP A 173 -11.41 -6.77 -16.79
N ILE A 174 -10.88 -7.37 -17.85
CA ILE A 174 -10.19 -8.66 -17.83
C ILE A 174 -8.79 -8.47 -18.42
N ILE A 175 -7.78 -8.97 -17.72
CA ILE A 175 -6.39 -8.96 -18.17
C ILE A 175 -5.82 -10.39 -18.20
N THR A 176 -4.91 -10.60 -19.13
CA THR A 176 -4.05 -11.79 -19.21
C THR A 176 -2.81 -11.59 -18.36
N ILE A 177 -2.35 -12.63 -17.68
CA ILE A 177 -1.09 -12.65 -16.94
C ILE A 177 -0.25 -13.79 -17.49
N ALA A 178 0.96 -13.51 -17.97
CA ALA A 178 1.81 -14.51 -18.60
C ALA A 178 2.58 -15.36 -17.58
N ASP A 179 3.11 -14.73 -16.54
CA ASP A 179 4.04 -15.33 -15.59
C ASP A 179 3.91 -14.71 -14.18
N GLU A 180 4.81 -15.11 -13.28
CA GLU A 180 4.83 -14.61 -11.90
C GLU A 180 5.24 -13.13 -11.80
N ASP A 181 6.20 -12.68 -12.61
CA ASP A 181 6.69 -11.29 -12.61
C ASP A 181 5.57 -10.31 -13.01
N MET A 182 4.79 -10.68 -14.04
CA MET A 182 3.63 -9.92 -14.47
C MET A 182 2.51 -9.95 -13.41
N TYR A 183 2.32 -11.08 -12.73
CA TYR A 183 1.38 -11.16 -11.61
C TYR A 183 1.75 -10.19 -10.50
N ASP A 184 3.01 -10.19 -10.06
CA ASP A 184 3.50 -9.33 -8.99
C ASP A 184 3.51 -7.86 -9.38
N THR A 185 3.81 -7.56 -10.66
CA THR A 185 3.67 -6.22 -11.23
C THR A 185 2.23 -5.73 -11.12
N PHE A 186 1.25 -6.53 -11.56
CA PHE A 186 -0.16 -6.14 -11.50
C PHE A 186 -0.72 -6.07 -10.07
N ASP A 187 -0.24 -6.91 -9.15
CA ASP A 187 -0.57 -6.80 -7.72
C ASP A 187 -0.03 -5.49 -7.15
N SER A 188 1.21 -5.13 -7.48
CA SER A 188 1.83 -3.87 -7.06
C SER A 188 1.09 -2.63 -7.58
N TRP A 189 0.51 -2.72 -8.78
CA TRP A 189 -0.34 -1.68 -9.39
C TRP A 189 -1.76 -1.65 -8.80
N GLY A 190 -2.11 -2.60 -7.92
CA GLY A 190 -3.44 -2.70 -7.32
C GLY A 190 -4.52 -3.19 -8.27
N LEU A 191 -4.15 -3.84 -9.38
CA LEU A 191 -5.08 -4.40 -10.37
C LEU A 191 -5.74 -5.68 -9.88
N LEU A 192 -5.06 -6.47 -9.05
CA LEU A 192 -5.52 -7.79 -8.64
C LEU A 192 -6.40 -7.73 -7.39
N LYS A 193 -7.46 -8.55 -7.35
CA LYS A 193 -8.33 -8.66 -6.17
C LYS A 193 -8.72 -10.10 -5.88
N PRO A 194 -8.98 -10.46 -4.61
CA PRO A 194 -9.41 -11.82 -4.26
C PRO A 194 -10.70 -12.23 -4.98
N ILE A 195 -10.70 -13.41 -5.59
CA ILE A 195 -11.87 -13.98 -6.31
C ILE A 195 -12.48 -15.20 -5.60
N GLU A 196 -11.89 -15.63 -4.48
CA GLU A 196 -12.34 -16.79 -3.71
C GLU A 196 -13.75 -16.61 -3.13
N ALA A 197 -14.53 -17.70 -3.09
CA ALA A 197 -15.83 -17.85 -2.41
C ALA A 197 -16.96 -16.86 -2.77
N THR A 198 -16.67 -15.84 -3.59
CA THR A 198 -17.57 -14.71 -3.88
C THR A 198 -18.40 -14.95 -5.14
N TYR A 199 -17.88 -15.74 -6.10
CA TYR A 199 -18.50 -15.93 -7.41
C TYR A 199 -18.84 -17.40 -7.68
N THR A 200 -20.00 -17.63 -8.29
CA THR A 200 -20.42 -18.99 -8.73
C THR A 200 -19.42 -19.55 -9.75
N SER A 201 -18.94 -18.70 -10.65
CA SER A 201 -17.96 -19.06 -11.69
C SER A 201 -16.65 -19.60 -11.12
N TYR A 202 -16.15 -19.05 -10.01
CA TYR A 202 -14.96 -19.58 -9.34
C TYR A 202 -15.15 -21.05 -8.92
N GLN A 203 -16.32 -21.40 -8.35
CA GLN A 203 -16.62 -22.78 -7.94
C GLN A 203 -16.78 -23.74 -9.12
N ASN A 204 -17.22 -23.24 -10.28
CA ASN A 204 -17.30 -24.03 -11.50
C ASN A 204 -15.92 -24.25 -12.12
N LEU A 205 -15.11 -23.20 -12.22
CA LEU A 205 -13.74 -23.24 -12.73
C LEU A 205 -12.86 -24.25 -11.95
N GLN A 206 -13.04 -24.38 -10.64
CA GLN A 206 -12.37 -25.41 -9.82
C GLN A 206 -12.67 -26.86 -10.24
N LYS A 207 -13.71 -27.10 -11.05
CA LYS A 207 -14.02 -28.43 -11.61
C LYS A 207 -13.29 -28.69 -12.93
N TYR A 208 -12.86 -27.64 -13.63
CA TYR A 208 -12.25 -27.71 -14.96
C TYR A 208 -10.75 -27.46 -14.95
N ILE A 209 -10.22 -26.76 -13.93
CA ILE A 209 -8.80 -26.49 -13.75
C ILE A 209 -8.21 -27.40 -12.68
N TYR A 210 -6.98 -27.88 -12.88
CA TYR A 210 -6.35 -28.82 -11.97
C TYR A 210 -6.18 -28.22 -10.55
N PRO A 211 -6.54 -28.92 -9.47
CA PRO A 211 -6.61 -28.32 -8.13
C PRO A 211 -5.28 -27.76 -7.60
N THR A 212 -4.14 -28.31 -8.06
CA THR A 212 -2.81 -27.86 -7.61
C THR A 212 -2.63 -26.38 -7.87
N TYR A 213 -3.00 -25.85 -9.05
CA TYR A 213 -2.91 -24.43 -9.36
C TYR A 213 -3.53 -23.55 -8.26
N PHE A 214 -4.80 -23.76 -7.93
CA PHE A 214 -5.48 -22.97 -6.88
C PHE A 214 -4.86 -23.16 -5.49
N SER A 215 -4.47 -24.39 -5.14
CA SER A 215 -3.87 -24.67 -3.84
C SER A 215 -2.51 -23.99 -3.67
N GLN A 216 -1.69 -23.95 -4.73
CA GLN A 216 -0.34 -23.39 -4.70
C GLN A 216 -0.38 -21.87 -4.84
N LEU A 217 -1.23 -21.31 -5.71
CA LEU A 217 -1.46 -19.85 -5.76
C LEU A 217 -1.84 -19.31 -4.37
N LYS A 218 -2.74 -20.01 -3.67
CA LYS A 218 -3.12 -19.64 -2.31
C LYS A 218 -1.97 -19.78 -1.30
N ALA A 219 -1.14 -20.81 -1.43
CA ALA A 219 -0.01 -21.02 -0.53
C ALA A 219 1.07 -19.94 -0.72
N LEU A 220 1.35 -19.57 -1.97
CA LEU A 220 2.39 -18.60 -2.33
C LEU A 220 1.96 -17.15 -2.11
N LYS A 221 0.74 -16.78 -2.53
CA LYS A 221 0.25 -15.39 -2.49
C LYS A 221 -0.79 -15.13 -1.39
N GLY A 222 -1.14 -16.13 -0.58
CA GLY A 222 -2.09 -16.04 0.53
C GLY A 222 -3.58 -16.04 0.11
N THR A 223 -3.89 -15.55 -1.09
CA THR A 223 -5.24 -15.59 -1.68
C THR A 223 -5.16 -15.76 -3.20
N VAL A 224 -6.24 -16.22 -3.81
CA VAL A 224 -6.34 -16.38 -5.26
C VAL A 224 -6.96 -15.12 -5.85
N CYS A 225 -6.20 -14.41 -6.68
CA CYS A 225 -6.65 -13.20 -7.38
C CYS A 225 -6.82 -13.36 -8.89
N ALA A 226 -6.30 -14.44 -9.47
CA ALA A 226 -6.39 -14.74 -10.90
C ALA A 226 -6.86 -16.19 -11.12
N ILE A 227 -7.47 -16.45 -12.27
CA ILE A 227 -7.86 -17.79 -12.72
C ILE A 227 -6.72 -18.35 -13.57
N PRO A 228 -6.03 -19.40 -13.10
CA PRO A 228 -4.99 -20.03 -13.88
C PRO A 228 -5.59 -20.77 -15.06
N ASN A 229 -4.94 -20.65 -16.22
CA ASN A 229 -5.30 -21.43 -17.38
C ASN A 229 -4.83 -22.86 -17.13
N ASN A 230 -5.69 -23.83 -17.39
CA ASN A 230 -5.31 -25.22 -17.20
C ASN A 230 -4.36 -25.63 -18.34
N ASN A 231 -3.08 -25.81 -18.03
CA ASN A 231 -2.04 -26.25 -18.95
C ASN A 231 -1.26 -27.45 -18.35
N MET A 232 -0.18 -27.88 -19.01
CA MET A 232 0.75 -28.85 -18.46
C MET A 232 1.53 -28.24 -17.29
N LEU A 233 1.39 -28.83 -16.09
CA LEU A 233 2.00 -28.31 -14.86
C LEU A 233 3.45 -28.76 -14.63
N ALA A 234 3.81 -29.89 -15.23
CA ALA A 234 5.08 -30.55 -15.00
C ALA A 234 5.33 -31.57 -16.10
N GLU A 235 6.60 -31.94 -16.28
CA GLU A 235 7.04 -32.87 -17.31
C GLU A 235 7.79 -34.04 -16.70
N TYR A 236 7.66 -35.21 -17.32
CA TYR A 236 8.57 -36.31 -17.08
C TYR A 236 9.91 -36.05 -17.77
N THR A 237 11.00 -36.50 -17.17
CA THR A 237 12.28 -36.66 -17.89
C THR A 237 12.42 -38.11 -18.32
N TYR A 238 12.67 -38.32 -19.60
CA TYR A 238 12.85 -39.64 -20.22
C TYR A 238 14.26 -39.84 -20.74
N LEU A 239 14.77 -41.07 -20.58
CA LEU A 239 15.91 -41.58 -21.30
C LEU A 239 15.45 -42.32 -22.55
N LEU A 240 16.03 -41.98 -23.70
CA LEU A 240 15.86 -42.68 -24.96
C LEU A 240 17.15 -43.41 -25.33
N VAL A 241 17.07 -44.66 -25.74
CA VAL A 241 18.23 -45.47 -26.18
C VAL A 241 17.92 -46.18 -27.49
N ASP A 242 18.80 -46.06 -28.49
CA ASP A 242 18.64 -46.68 -29.80
C ASP A 242 18.50 -48.21 -29.66
N LYS A 243 17.37 -48.78 -30.12
CA LYS A 243 17.02 -50.20 -29.97
C LYS A 243 18.02 -51.11 -30.66
N GLU A 244 18.41 -50.78 -31.88
CA GLU A 244 19.33 -51.61 -32.65
C GLU A 244 20.71 -51.65 -32.00
N LEU A 245 21.17 -50.52 -31.47
CA LEU A 245 22.43 -50.44 -30.75
C LEU A 245 22.35 -51.12 -29.38
N ALA A 246 21.25 -50.93 -28.64
CA ALA A 246 21.02 -51.59 -27.36
C ALA A 246 21.04 -53.11 -27.49
N ASP A 247 20.32 -53.67 -28.47
CA ASP A 247 20.32 -55.10 -28.78
C ASP A 247 21.71 -55.58 -29.23
N LYS A 248 22.40 -54.80 -30.07
CA LYS A 248 23.74 -55.14 -30.58
C LYS A 248 24.78 -55.23 -29.46
N TYR A 249 24.64 -54.39 -28.44
CA TYR A 249 25.58 -54.29 -27.33
C TYR A 249 25.10 -54.88 -26.00
N ASP A 250 23.94 -55.55 -26.01
CA ASP A 250 23.28 -56.20 -24.87
C ASP A 250 23.01 -55.23 -23.70
N TYR A 251 22.59 -54.00 -24.02
CA TYR A 251 22.19 -52.98 -23.05
C TYR A 251 20.69 -53.07 -22.76
N ASN A 252 20.31 -53.12 -21.49
CA ASN A 252 18.91 -53.13 -21.07
C ASN A 252 18.55 -51.82 -20.37
N ILE A 253 17.77 -50.97 -21.03
CA ILE A 253 17.35 -49.68 -20.47
C ILE A 253 16.63 -49.80 -19.11
N ASN A 254 15.93 -50.91 -18.87
CA ASN A 254 15.20 -51.12 -17.63
C ASN A 254 16.11 -51.22 -16.41
N THR A 255 17.41 -51.50 -16.57
CA THR A 255 18.37 -51.51 -15.47
C THR A 255 18.95 -50.15 -15.13
N PHE A 256 18.63 -49.10 -15.90
CA PHE A 256 19.09 -47.73 -15.63
C PHE A 256 18.68 -47.25 -14.23
N THR A 257 19.65 -46.82 -13.45
CA THR A 257 19.47 -46.18 -12.14
C THR A 257 20.17 -44.83 -12.05
N GLY A 258 21.06 -44.54 -13.00
CA GLY A 258 21.70 -43.24 -13.20
C GLY A 258 22.57 -43.27 -14.46
N PHE A 259 23.07 -42.10 -14.87
CA PHE A 259 23.82 -41.98 -16.14
C PHE A 259 25.07 -42.85 -16.21
N ALA A 260 25.69 -43.19 -15.07
CA ALA A 260 26.87 -44.06 -15.02
C ALA A 260 26.61 -45.47 -15.61
N ASP A 261 25.37 -45.94 -15.60
CA ASP A 261 24.99 -47.23 -16.18
C ASP A 261 25.14 -47.26 -17.71
N LEU A 262 25.30 -46.09 -18.36
CA LEU A 262 25.48 -45.96 -19.81
C LEU A 262 26.95 -46.10 -20.24
N SER A 263 27.93 -46.03 -19.34
CA SER A 263 29.34 -45.83 -19.69
C SER A 263 29.90 -46.89 -20.65
N ASP A 264 29.66 -48.18 -20.39
CA ASP A 264 30.13 -49.27 -21.26
C ASP A 264 29.41 -49.28 -22.62
N PHE A 265 28.13 -48.93 -22.63
CA PHE A 265 27.34 -48.82 -23.86
C PHE A 265 27.84 -47.67 -24.74
N LEU A 266 27.99 -46.48 -24.18
CA LEU A 266 28.48 -45.30 -24.90
C LEU A 266 29.91 -45.51 -25.42
N ALA A 267 30.78 -46.17 -24.66
CA ALA A 267 32.13 -46.52 -25.09
C ALA A 267 32.12 -47.43 -26.34
N LYS A 268 31.26 -48.46 -26.34
CA LYS A 268 31.10 -49.38 -27.48
C LYS A 268 30.55 -48.66 -28.71
N VAL A 269 29.55 -47.80 -28.53
CA VAL A 269 28.99 -46.97 -29.61
C VAL A 269 30.08 -46.06 -30.18
N LYS A 270 30.81 -45.31 -29.33
CA LYS A 270 31.86 -44.39 -29.78
C LYS A 270 32.96 -45.09 -30.57
N ALA A 271 33.33 -46.30 -30.17
CA ALA A 271 34.42 -47.04 -30.80
C ALA A 271 34.04 -47.66 -32.16
N ASN A 272 32.76 -47.96 -32.39
CA ASN A 272 32.34 -48.85 -33.48
C ASN A 272 31.25 -48.27 -34.39
N GLU A 273 30.53 -47.25 -33.95
CA GLU A 273 29.40 -46.67 -34.67
C GLU A 273 29.71 -45.25 -35.17
N GLY A 274 29.04 -44.83 -36.24
CA GLY A 274 29.17 -43.50 -36.80
C GLY A 274 28.24 -42.45 -36.19
N VAL A 275 27.48 -42.81 -35.16
CA VAL A 275 26.50 -41.95 -34.46
C VAL A 275 27.15 -41.21 -33.29
N ILE A 276 26.51 -40.16 -32.80
CA ILE A 276 26.92 -39.51 -31.55
C ILE A 276 26.43 -40.40 -30.39
N PRO A 277 27.31 -40.84 -29.46
CA PRO A 277 26.88 -41.68 -28.34
C PRO A 277 25.77 -41.05 -27.49
N PHE A 278 25.89 -39.78 -27.13
CA PHE A 278 24.89 -39.06 -26.33
C PHE A 278 24.66 -37.68 -26.94
N GLU A 279 23.40 -37.30 -27.18
CA GLU A 279 23.01 -36.03 -27.81
C GLU A 279 23.66 -34.78 -27.21
N GLU A 280 23.54 -34.61 -25.90
CA GLU A 280 24.06 -33.46 -25.16
C GLU A 280 24.28 -33.83 -23.69
N VAL A 281 24.89 -32.92 -22.94
CA VAL A 281 25.11 -33.08 -21.50
C VAL A 281 23.75 -32.93 -20.81
N PRO A 282 23.18 -33.98 -20.21
CA PRO A 282 21.92 -33.87 -19.49
C PRO A 282 22.10 -33.15 -18.15
N ASP A 283 21.03 -32.56 -17.63
CA ASP A 283 21.00 -32.00 -16.27
C ASP A 283 21.20 -33.09 -15.19
N ALA A 284 21.66 -32.68 -14.01
CA ALA A 284 21.67 -33.53 -12.84
C ALA A 284 20.24 -33.83 -12.38
N LEU A 285 19.87 -35.11 -12.33
CA LEU A 285 18.53 -35.53 -11.91
C LEU A 285 18.30 -35.22 -10.43
N GLY A 286 17.12 -34.69 -10.11
CA GLY A 286 16.68 -34.45 -8.74
C GLY A 286 17.30 -33.23 -8.04
N ILE A 287 18.06 -32.40 -8.75
CA ILE A 287 18.66 -31.17 -8.19
C ILE A 287 17.71 -29.99 -8.37
N PHE A 288 17.48 -29.26 -7.27
CA PHE A 288 16.71 -28.02 -7.26
C PHE A 288 17.51 -26.93 -6.57
N TYR A 289 17.60 -25.76 -7.21
CA TYR A 289 18.26 -24.58 -6.66
C TYR A 289 17.32 -23.86 -5.68
N THR A 290 17.87 -23.39 -4.56
CA THR A 290 17.09 -22.65 -3.55
C THR A 290 16.88 -21.19 -3.94
N PHE A 291 17.83 -20.65 -4.72
CA PHE A 291 17.82 -19.32 -5.34
C PHE A 291 18.02 -19.51 -6.85
N SER A 292 18.58 -18.52 -7.55
CA SER A 292 19.08 -18.67 -8.92
C SER A 292 20.21 -19.71 -9.07
N GLU A 293 20.43 -20.20 -10.30
CA GLU A 293 21.51 -21.16 -10.64
C GLU A 293 22.92 -20.61 -10.37
N ASP A 294 23.05 -19.29 -10.25
CA ASP A 294 24.28 -18.57 -9.88
C ASP A 294 24.62 -18.67 -8.38
N VAL A 295 23.74 -19.27 -7.56
CA VAL A 295 23.95 -19.50 -6.14
C VAL A 295 24.18 -20.99 -5.87
N ALA A 296 25.29 -21.33 -5.23
CA ALA A 296 25.67 -22.73 -4.96
C ALA A 296 24.90 -23.34 -3.77
N ILE A 297 23.63 -22.97 -3.58
CA ILE A 297 22.74 -23.47 -2.53
C ILE A 297 21.58 -24.20 -3.20
N GLY A 298 21.41 -25.46 -2.88
CA GLY A 298 20.36 -26.28 -3.47
C GLY A 298 20.02 -27.49 -2.63
N THR A 299 19.23 -28.36 -3.21
CA THR A 299 18.80 -29.59 -2.58
C THR A 299 18.72 -30.73 -3.58
N TYR A 300 18.82 -31.95 -3.07
CA TYR A 300 18.60 -33.17 -3.83
C TYR A 300 17.30 -33.84 -3.39
N PHE A 301 16.54 -34.28 -4.39
CA PHE A 301 15.32 -35.04 -4.23
C PHE A 301 15.38 -36.31 -5.09
N ASP A 302 14.96 -37.48 -4.57
CA ASP A 302 14.88 -38.73 -5.35
C ASP A 302 14.01 -38.48 -6.60
N PRO A 303 14.60 -38.53 -7.82
CA PRO A 303 13.94 -38.06 -9.04
C PRO A 303 12.72 -38.92 -9.41
N ILE A 304 12.59 -40.12 -8.84
CA ILE A 304 11.43 -40.99 -9.07
C ILE A 304 10.44 -40.90 -7.91
N LYS A 305 10.88 -40.79 -6.66
CA LYS A 305 9.94 -40.88 -5.54
C LYS A 305 9.28 -39.56 -5.14
N GLY A 306 9.98 -38.43 -5.28
CA GLY A 306 9.43 -37.17 -4.78
C GLY A 306 9.26 -37.11 -3.26
N PHE A 307 8.96 -35.91 -2.75
CA PHE A 307 8.74 -35.70 -1.32
C PHE A 307 7.41 -36.34 -0.91
N ASN A 308 7.40 -37.05 0.21
CA ASN A 308 6.19 -37.67 0.74
C ASN A 308 6.15 -37.56 2.25
N ALA A 309 5.33 -36.64 2.78
CA ALA A 309 5.18 -36.44 4.22
C ALA A 309 4.87 -37.72 5.02
N GLU A 310 4.18 -38.71 4.42
CA GLU A 310 3.87 -39.99 5.07
C GLU A 310 5.04 -40.98 5.10
N ASP A 311 6.09 -40.75 4.30
CA ASP A 311 7.33 -41.53 4.29
C ASP A 311 8.41 -40.80 5.10
N PRO A 312 8.80 -41.32 6.29
CA PRO A 312 9.86 -40.72 7.09
C PRO A 312 11.20 -40.58 6.37
N ALA A 313 11.43 -41.36 5.30
CA ALA A 313 12.66 -41.37 4.52
C ALA A 313 12.67 -40.42 3.31
N SER A 314 11.57 -39.67 3.07
CA SER A 314 11.42 -38.81 1.89
C SER A 314 11.84 -37.36 2.10
N GLY A 315 12.46 -37.01 3.25
CA GLY A 315 12.91 -35.65 3.52
C GLY A 315 14.01 -35.19 2.55
N PHE A 316 14.22 -33.87 2.47
CA PHE A 316 15.33 -33.25 1.77
C PHE A 316 15.98 -32.19 2.65
N GLU A 317 17.17 -31.76 2.26
CA GLU A 317 18.01 -30.82 3.01
C GLU A 317 18.55 -29.75 2.08
N ILE A 318 18.53 -28.49 2.55
CA ILE A 318 19.20 -27.38 1.86
C ILE A 318 20.68 -27.44 2.21
N GLN A 319 21.53 -27.50 1.20
CA GLN A 319 22.95 -27.75 1.33
C GLN A 319 23.76 -26.89 0.34
N ASN A 320 25.07 -26.83 0.58
CA ASN A 320 26.01 -26.43 -0.44
C ASN A 320 25.93 -27.42 -1.61
N LEU A 321 25.69 -26.92 -2.81
CA LEU A 321 25.50 -27.74 -4.01
C LEU A 321 26.71 -28.67 -4.27
N PHE A 322 27.92 -28.24 -3.94
CA PHE A 322 29.15 -29.03 -4.07
C PHE A 322 29.36 -30.10 -2.99
N GLU A 323 28.46 -30.17 -2.00
CA GLU A 323 28.42 -31.23 -0.97
C GLU A 323 27.36 -32.29 -1.29
N ILE A 324 26.51 -32.06 -2.29
CA ILE A 324 25.51 -33.02 -2.74
C ILE A 324 26.19 -34.09 -3.60
N ASP A 325 26.28 -35.31 -3.06
CA ASP A 325 26.98 -36.43 -3.69
C ASP A 325 26.45 -36.73 -5.10
N GLU A 326 25.14 -36.66 -5.31
CA GLU A 326 24.49 -36.88 -6.61
C GLU A 326 24.90 -35.83 -7.65
N TYR A 327 24.99 -34.56 -7.24
CA TYR A 327 25.42 -33.47 -8.12
C TYR A 327 26.89 -33.60 -8.49
N VAL A 328 27.78 -33.80 -7.51
CA VAL A 328 29.23 -33.94 -7.74
C VAL A 328 29.53 -35.17 -8.61
N SER A 329 28.87 -36.29 -8.34
CA SER A 329 29.02 -37.51 -9.13
C SER A 329 28.55 -37.32 -10.57
N HIS A 330 27.46 -36.58 -10.77
CA HIS A 330 26.96 -36.24 -12.09
C HIS A 330 27.98 -35.38 -12.87
N LEU A 331 28.44 -34.28 -12.28
CA LEU A 331 29.41 -33.40 -12.94
C LEU A 331 30.69 -34.15 -13.35
N ALA A 332 31.24 -34.98 -12.46
CA ALA A 332 32.44 -35.76 -12.74
C ALA A 332 32.24 -36.77 -13.88
N LEU A 333 31.06 -37.40 -13.92
CA LEU A 333 30.71 -38.32 -15.00
C LEU A 333 30.53 -37.59 -16.34
N MET A 334 29.92 -36.41 -16.34
CA MET A 334 29.76 -35.62 -17.56
C MET A 334 31.11 -35.13 -18.09
N GLU A 335 32.03 -34.74 -17.22
CA GLU A 335 33.42 -34.42 -17.60
C GLU A 335 34.13 -35.65 -18.22
N GLU A 336 33.95 -36.85 -17.64
CA GLU A 336 34.47 -38.10 -18.21
C GLU A 336 33.91 -38.34 -19.62
N TYR A 337 32.60 -38.16 -19.80
CA TYR A 337 31.90 -38.38 -21.08
C TYR A 337 32.32 -37.36 -22.13
N GLU A 338 32.51 -36.10 -21.74
CA GLU A 338 33.00 -35.06 -22.63
C GLU A 338 34.42 -35.34 -23.09
N ASN A 339 35.33 -35.70 -22.17
CA ASN A 339 36.70 -36.09 -22.47
C ASN A 339 36.78 -37.34 -23.37
N ALA A 340 35.83 -38.27 -23.22
CA ALA A 340 35.68 -39.43 -24.10
C ALA A 340 35.05 -39.08 -25.48
N GLY A 341 34.58 -37.84 -25.64
CA GLY A 341 33.97 -37.32 -26.86
C GLY A 341 32.59 -37.90 -27.13
N TYR A 342 31.83 -38.27 -26.09
CA TYR A 342 30.50 -38.88 -26.24
C TYR A 342 29.43 -37.92 -26.75
N PHE A 343 29.62 -36.63 -26.56
CA PHE A 343 28.76 -35.56 -27.10
C PHE A 343 29.21 -35.05 -28.47
N ALA A 344 30.38 -35.49 -28.96
CA ALA A 344 30.99 -34.96 -30.19
C ALA A 344 30.80 -35.89 -31.39
N GLY A 345 30.27 -35.34 -32.50
CA GLY A 345 30.19 -36.03 -33.79
C GLY A 345 29.32 -35.32 -34.82
N ASN A 346 28.93 -36.05 -35.88
CA ASN A 346 28.05 -35.52 -36.92
C ASN A 346 26.59 -35.84 -36.60
N THR A 347 25.79 -34.81 -36.32
CA THR A 347 24.37 -34.92 -35.97
C THR A 347 23.53 -35.57 -37.07
N ALA A 348 23.96 -35.52 -38.34
CA ALA A 348 23.26 -36.15 -39.46
C ALA A 348 23.18 -37.69 -39.35
N ASN A 349 24.04 -38.31 -38.54
CA ASN A 349 24.02 -39.76 -38.31
C ASN A 349 23.11 -40.16 -37.13
N GLY A 350 22.56 -39.19 -36.39
CA GLY A 350 21.73 -39.41 -35.21
C GLY A 350 22.50 -39.73 -33.93
N TYR A 351 21.74 -40.11 -32.89
CA TYR A 351 22.21 -40.28 -31.52
C TYR A 351 21.91 -41.69 -31.01
N ALA A 352 22.79 -42.26 -30.18
CA ALA A 352 22.52 -43.54 -29.51
C ALA A 352 21.72 -43.38 -28.22
N VAL A 353 21.95 -42.29 -27.48
CA VAL A 353 21.21 -41.94 -26.27
C VAL A 353 20.74 -40.49 -26.34
N LYS A 354 19.52 -40.25 -25.85
CA LYS A 354 18.94 -38.91 -25.68
C LYS A 354 18.27 -38.79 -24.32
N VAL A 355 18.19 -37.56 -23.80
CA VAL A 355 17.29 -37.22 -22.70
C VAL A 355 16.26 -36.25 -23.24
N VAL A 356 14.98 -36.51 -22.99
CA VAL A 356 13.88 -35.64 -23.45
C VAL A 356 12.93 -35.38 -22.29
N LYS A 357 12.37 -34.18 -22.22
CA LYS A 357 11.30 -33.80 -21.29
C LYS A 357 9.97 -33.77 -22.04
N GLY A 358 8.87 -34.10 -21.37
CA GLY A 358 7.54 -34.01 -21.94
C GLY A 358 6.48 -34.76 -21.14
N ASP A 359 5.29 -34.85 -21.70
CA ASP A 359 4.15 -35.50 -21.07
C ASP A 359 4.19 -37.04 -21.20
N ALA A 360 3.15 -37.70 -20.66
CA ALA A 360 3.02 -39.14 -20.68
C ALA A 360 2.86 -39.77 -22.09
N SER A 361 2.64 -38.97 -23.15
CA SER A 361 2.47 -39.47 -24.52
C SER A 361 3.78 -40.03 -25.08
N LEU A 362 4.92 -39.44 -24.70
CA LEU A 362 6.23 -39.85 -25.19
C LEU A 362 6.50 -41.33 -24.90
N ALA A 363 6.10 -41.81 -23.73
CA ALA A 363 6.23 -43.22 -23.35
C ALA A 363 5.55 -44.15 -24.35
N ASP A 364 4.36 -43.78 -24.85
CA ASP A 364 3.61 -44.60 -25.81
C ASP A 364 4.14 -44.41 -27.25
N ILE A 365 4.53 -43.18 -27.63
CA ILE A 365 5.14 -42.87 -28.93
C ILE A 365 6.40 -43.69 -29.16
N TYR A 366 7.33 -43.69 -28.19
CA TYR A 366 8.60 -44.41 -28.34
C TYR A 366 8.48 -45.92 -28.04
N ALA A 367 7.44 -46.36 -27.33
CA ALA A 367 7.14 -47.78 -27.16
C ALA A 367 6.55 -48.45 -28.42
N ALA A 368 6.18 -47.68 -29.46
CA ALA A 368 5.71 -48.23 -30.73
C ALA A 368 6.75 -49.17 -31.39
N GLU A 369 6.27 -50.20 -32.09
CA GLU A 369 7.16 -51.23 -32.70
C GLU A 369 8.14 -50.65 -33.73
N ASP A 370 7.76 -49.57 -34.41
CA ASP A 370 8.54 -48.88 -35.43
C ASP A 370 9.41 -47.74 -34.89
N SER A 371 9.30 -47.39 -33.61
CA SER A 371 10.19 -46.43 -32.97
C SER A 371 11.63 -46.95 -32.95
N LYS A 372 12.57 -46.09 -33.32
CA LYS A 372 14.03 -46.35 -33.28
C LYS A 372 14.58 -46.46 -31.86
N TYR A 373 13.89 -45.90 -30.87
CA TYR A 373 14.39 -45.78 -29.49
C TYR A 373 13.52 -46.53 -28.50
N ASP A 374 14.15 -47.21 -27.54
CA ASP A 374 13.52 -47.59 -26.27
C ASP A 374 13.45 -46.38 -25.35
N ILE A 375 12.43 -46.32 -24.49
CA ILE A 375 12.15 -45.19 -23.60
C ILE A 375 12.03 -45.64 -22.15
N LYS A 376 12.50 -44.81 -21.21
CA LYS A 376 12.31 -45.00 -19.77
C LYS A 376 12.18 -43.68 -19.03
N VAL A 377 11.23 -43.58 -18.11
CA VAL A 377 11.14 -42.47 -17.15
C VAL A 377 12.35 -42.51 -16.22
N ILE A 378 13.09 -41.40 -16.15
CA ILE A 378 14.25 -41.21 -15.27
C ILE A 378 14.01 -40.11 -14.23
N GLN A 379 13.00 -39.25 -14.43
CA GLN A 379 12.47 -38.34 -13.42
C GLN A 379 10.95 -38.20 -13.57
N ASN A 380 10.24 -38.23 -12.45
CA ASN A 380 8.81 -37.96 -12.38
C ASN A 380 8.51 -36.45 -12.51
N PRO A 381 7.26 -36.08 -12.82
CA PRO A 381 6.91 -34.68 -13.00
C PRO A 381 6.85 -33.98 -11.65
N PHE A 382 7.60 -32.90 -11.51
CA PHE A 382 7.56 -32.00 -10.35
C PHE A 382 7.03 -30.65 -10.78
N VAL A 383 5.99 -30.17 -10.09
CA VAL A 383 5.41 -28.84 -10.31
C VAL A 383 6.42 -27.82 -9.79
N LEU A 384 6.91 -26.99 -10.70
CA LEU A 384 7.78 -25.86 -10.38
C LEU A 384 6.94 -24.63 -10.03
N ARG A 385 7.56 -23.62 -9.43
CA ARG A 385 6.86 -22.40 -9.00
C ARG A 385 6.30 -21.64 -10.20
N GLU A 386 7.12 -21.51 -11.23
CA GLU A 386 6.84 -20.79 -12.47
C GLU A 386 5.62 -21.39 -13.17
N ALA A 387 5.49 -22.72 -13.19
CA ALA A 387 4.38 -23.44 -13.79
C ALA A 387 3.01 -23.15 -13.14
N VAL A 388 2.98 -22.62 -11.91
CA VAL A 388 1.74 -22.23 -11.23
C VAL A 388 1.18 -20.92 -11.79
N PHE A 389 2.07 -20.04 -12.29
CA PHE A 389 1.73 -18.72 -12.84
C PHE A 389 1.71 -18.68 -14.37
N ASP A 390 2.10 -19.77 -15.05
CA ASP A 390 2.11 -19.89 -16.51
C ASP A 390 0.69 -19.77 -17.11
N GLY A 391 0.36 -18.55 -17.53
CA GLY A 391 -0.92 -18.19 -18.14
C GLY A 391 -2.09 -18.12 -17.16
N MET A 392 -2.62 -16.91 -16.94
CA MET A 392 -3.80 -16.68 -16.12
C MET A 392 -4.69 -15.58 -16.70
N LEU A 393 -5.95 -15.55 -16.28
CA LEU A 393 -6.89 -14.46 -16.54
C LEU A 393 -7.35 -13.86 -15.20
N ALA A 394 -7.27 -12.54 -15.05
CA ALA A 394 -7.71 -11.84 -13.86
C ALA A 394 -8.82 -10.84 -14.16
N VAL A 395 -9.80 -10.75 -13.26
CA VAL A 395 -10.76 -9.64 -13.24
C VAL A 395 -10.17 -8.52 -12.41
N THR A 396 -9.96 -7.37 -13.03
CA THR A 396 -9.26 -6.27 -12.36
C THR A 396 -10.09 -5.64 -11.24
N SER A 397 -9.45 -4.94 -10.32
CA SER A 397 -10.07 -4.08 -9.31
C SER A 397 -11.00 -3.02 -9.90
N TYR A 398 -10.76 -2.60 -11.15
CA TYR A 398 -11.52 -1.60 -11.91
C TYR A 398 -12.65 -2.17 -12.78
N SER A 399 -12.86 -3.50 -12.78
CA SER A 399 -13.96 -4.08 -13.57
C SER A 399 -15.32 -3.50 -13.18
N SER A 400 -16.13 -3.23 -14.19
CA SER A 400 -17.45 -2.61 -14.05
C SER A 400 -18.52 -3.56 -13.49
N ASP A 401 -18.34 -4.88 -13.66
CA ASP A 401 -19.19 -5.94 -13.10
C ASP A 401 -18.39 -7.25 -13.00
N ASN A 402 -17.89 -7.54 -11.79
CA ASN A 402 -16.99 -8.66 -11.55
C ASN A 402 -17.64 -10.02 -11.79
N GLU A 403 -18.93 -10.18 -11.47
CA GLU A 403 -19.59 -11.49 -11.58
C GLU A 403 -19.71 -11.87 -13.06
N ARG A 404 -20.04 -10.90 -13.91
CA ARG A 404 -20.15 -11.11 -15.37
C ARG A 404 -18.80 -11.19 -16.07
N ALA A 405 -17.79 -10.45 -15.61
CA ALA A 405 -16.42 -10.64 -16.09
C ALA A 405 -15.91 -12.06 -15.77
N MET A 406 -16.23 -12.59 -14.57
CA MET A 406 -15.93 -13.98 -14.21
C MET A 406 -16.71 -15.01 -15.04
N GLU A 407 -17.95 -14.72 -15.45
CA GLU A 407 -18.71 -15.57 -16.38
C GLU A 407 -18.02 -15.67 -17.76
N ILE A 408 -17.40 -14.57 -18.23
CA ILE A 408 -16.61 -14.57 -19.48
C ILE A 408 -15.35 -15.44 -19.33
N ILE A 409 -14.61 -15.30 -18.22
CA ILE A 409 -13.44 -16.15 -17.93
C ILE A 409 -13.84 -17.63 -17.82
N GLU A 410 -14.98 -17.92 -17.18
CA GLU A 410 -15.56 -19.27 -17.14
C GLU A 410 -15.86 -19.79 -18.56
N ALA A 411 -16.48 -18.97 -19.41
CA ALA A 411 -16.78 -19.36 -20.77
C ALA A 411 -15.51 -19.65 -21.60
N ILE A 412 -14.46 -18.83 -21.48
CA ILE A 412 -13.16 -19.08 -22.13
C ILE A 412 -12.55 -20.42 -21.69
N ASN A 413 -12.72 -20.80 -20.42
CA ASN A 413 -12.12 -22.02 -19.86
C ASN A 413 -12.99 -23.28 -19.98
N THR A 414 -14.24 -23.16 -20.43
CA THR A 414 -15.22 -24.27 -20.43
C THR A 414 -15.95 -24.46 -21.76
N ASP A 415 -15.99 -23.46 -22.64
CA ASP A 415 -16.61 -23.55 -23.96
C ASP A 415 -15.55 -23.70 -25.06
N SER A 416 -15.57 -24.85 -25.73
CA SER A 416 -14.62 -25.18 -26.80
C SER A 416 -14.72 -24.23 -28.00
N ALA A 417 -15.91 -23.72 -28.34
CA ALA A 417 -16.03 -22.78 -29.46
C ALA A 417 -15.37 -21.44 -29.13
N ILE A 418 -15.58 -20.92 -27.91
CA ILE A 418 -14.94 -19.67 -27.48
C ILE A 418 -13.42 -19.84 -27.38
N LYS A 419 -12.94 -20.91 -26.73
CA LYS A 419 -11.50 -21.22 -26.65
C LYS A 419 -10.85 -21.27 -28.03
N ASN A 420 -11.47 -21.96 -28.99
CA ASN A 420 -10.89 -22.11 -30.33
C ASN A 420 -10.95 -20.83 -31.18
N LEU A 421 -11.99 -20.01 -31.02
CA LEU A 421 -12.03 -18.68 -31.63
C LEU A 421 -10.88 -17.81 -31.09
N LEU A 422 -10.68 -17.82 -29.77
CA LEU A 422 -9.63 -17.04 -29.13
C LEU A 422 -8.23 -17.56 -29.49
N GLN A 423 -8.02 -18.87 -29.60
CA GLN A 423 -6.70 -19.46 -29.87
C GLN A 423 -6.31 -19.49 -31.37
N TYR A 424 -7.25 -19.87 -32.24
CA TYR A 424 -6.97 -20.16 -33.65
C TYR A 424 -7.52 -19.13 -34.63
N GLY A 425 -8.44 -18.27 -34.19
CA GLY A 425 -9.10 -17.28 -35.04
C GLY A 425 -10.37 -17.82 -35.68
N ILE A 426 -10.64 -17.46 -36.94
CA ILE A 426 -11.85 -17.86 -37.67
C ILE A 426 -11.63 -19.11 -38.52
N GLU A 427 -12.47 -20.14 -38.35
CA GLU A 427 -12.44 -21.36 -39.18
C GLU A 427 -12.73 -21.04 -40.66
N GLY A 428 -11.96 -21.65 -41.57
CA GLY A 428 -11.99 -21.40 -43.01
C GLY A 428 -11.26 -20.11 -43.44
N VAL A 429 -10.77 -19.32 -42.48
CA VAL A 429 -9.98 -18.12 -42.73
C VAL A 429 -8.58 -18.27 -42.16
N ASN A 430 -8.45 -18.47 -40.85
CA ASN A 430 -7.19 -18.59 -40.12
C ASN A 430 -6.75 -20.05 -39.96
N TYR A 431 -7.70 -20.97 -39.78
CA TYR A 431 -7.45 -22.40 -39.66
C TYR A 431 -8.56 -23.23 -40.32
N GLU A 432 -8.31 -24.51 -40.56
CA GLU A 432 -9.35 -25.50 -40.89
C GLU A 432 -9.25 -26.70 -39.96
N VAL A 433 -10.38 -27.34 -39.67
CA VAL A 433 -10.42 -28.58 -38.90
C VAL A 433 -10.32 -29.77 -39.85
N ASN A 434 -9.33 -30.62 -39.63
CA ASN A 434 -9.06 -31.83 -40.40
C ASN A 434 -10.03 -32.97 -40.04
N ASP A 435 -10.09 -34.00 -40.88
CA ASP A 435 -10.93 -35.19 -40.66
C ASP A 435 -10.60 -35.94 -39.35
N ASP A 436 -9.38 -35.78 -38.82
CA ASP A 436 -8.92 -36.36 -37.56
C ASP A 436 -9.15 -35.47 -36.32
N ASN A 437 -9.83 -34.32 -36.51
CA ASN A 437 -10.07 -33.27 -35.52
C ASN A 437 -8.82 -32.49 -35.06
N THR A 438 -7.71 -32.58 -35.80
CA THR A 438 -6.60 -31.62 -35.67
C THR A 438 -6.89 -30.34 -36.45
N VAL A 439 -6.14 -29.28 -36.20
CA VAL A 439 -6.23 -28.03 -36.96
C VAL A 439 -4.97 -27.75 -37.76
N THR A 440 -5.18 -27.32 -39.01
CA THR A 440 -4.12 -26.79 -39.87
C THR A 440 -4.28 -25.28 -39.98
N ARG A 441 -3.23 -24.53 -39.64
CA ARG A 441 -3.18 -23.07 -39.81
C ARG A 441 -3.13 -22.75 -41.30
N LEU A 442 -4.06 -21.93 -41.78
CA LEU A 442 -4.15 -21.48 -43.18
C LEU A 442 -3.29 -20.24 -43.45
N ASN A 443 -3.06 -19.42 -42.42
CA ASN A 443 -2.20 -18.25 -42.44
C ASN A 443 -1.68 -17.91 -41.03
N ASN A 444 -0.84 -16.88 -40.94
CA ASN A 444 -0.29 -16.37 -39.68
C ASN A 444 -0.86 -15.02 -39.24
N GLY A 445 -1.96 -14.55 -39.83
CA GLY A 445 -2.55 -13.25 -39.49
C GLY A 445 -3.27 -13.19 -38.14
N TYR A 446 -3.40 -14.32 -37.44
CA TYR A 446 -3.91 -14.39 -36.07
C TYR A 446 -3.19 -15.53 -35.32
N MET A 447 -2.33 -15.17 -34.38
CA MET A 447 -1.45 -16.08 -33.64
C MET A 447 -1.49 -15.75 -32.16
N MET A 448 -1.78 -16.76 -31.33
CA MET A 448 -1.90 -16.63 -29.89
C MET A 448 -1.12 -17.76 -29.21
N ASP A 449 -0.61 -17.49 -28.02
CA ASP A 449 -0.07 -18.53 -27.16
C ASP A 449 -1.22 -19.32 -26.51
N ASN A 450 -1.18 -20.64 -26.63
CA ASN A 450 -2.20 -21.53 -26.08
C ASN A 450 -2.27 -21.47 -24.55
N ALA A 451 -1.14 -21.22 -23.87
CA ALA A 451 -1.08 -21.05 -22.43
C ALA A 451 -1.87 -19.81 -21.96
N LEU A 452 -1.97 -18.78 -22.82
CA LEU A 452 -2.59 -17.50 -22.49
C LEU A 452 -4.07 -17.40 -22.87
N THR A 453 -4.61 -18.36 -23.62
CA THR A 453 -5.99 -18.30 -24.15
C THR A 453 -6.99 -19.19 -23.41
N GLY A 454 -6.72 -19.55 -22.15
CA GLY A 454 -7.61 -20.41 -21.34
C GLY A 454 -7.24 -21.89 -21.37
N ASN A 455 -8.02 -22.70 -20.66
CA ASN A 455 -7.90 -24.15 -20.53
C ASN A 455 -7.58 -24.88 -21.86
N VAL A 456 -6.38 -25.44 -21.97
CA VAL A 456 -5.89 -26.08 -23.20
C VAL A 456 -6.72 -27.30 -23.58
N TYR A 457 -7.36 -27.97 -22.61
CA TYR A 457 -8.20 -29.14 -22.87
C TYR A 457 -9.48 -28.83 -23.65
N MET A 458 -9.89 -27.55 -23.71
CA MET A 458 -11.03 -27.11 -24.52
C MET A 458 -10.64 -26.76 -25.96
N GLY A 459 -9.34 -26.66 -26.25
CA GLY A 459 -8.80 -26.33 -27.57
C GLY A 459 -8.68 -27.53 -28.51
N HIS A 460 -8.75 -27.27 -29.80
CA HIS A 460 -8.37 -28.25 -30.82
C HIS A 460 -6.89 -28.61 -30.71
N LEU A 461 -6.56 -29.80 -31.20
CA LEU A 461 -5.20 -30.29 -31.30
C LEU A 461 -4.55 -29.76 -32.58
N GLU A 462 -3.28 -29.37 -32.53
CA GLU A 462 -2.56 -28.96 -33.74
C GLU A 462 -2.19 -30.16 -34.62
N GLU A 463 -2.01 -29.93 -35.92
CA GLU A 463 -1.55 -30.95 -36.87
C GLU A 463 -0.25 -31.61 -36.39
N GLY A 464 -0.25 -32.94 -36.31
CA GLY A 464 0.88 -33.72 -35.80
C GLY A 464 0.76 -34.11 -34.32
N MET A 465 -0.16 -33.52 -33.57
CA MET A 465 -0.50 -33.98 -32.21
C MET A 465 -1.35 -35.25 -32.24
N SER A 466 -1.23 -36.09 -31.21
CA SER A 466 -2.08 -37.27 -31.07
C SER A 466 -3.50 -36.86 -30.69
N GLY A 467 -4.52 -37.53 -31.24
CA GLY A 467 -5.93 -37.37 -30.85
C GLY A 467 -6.23 -37.60 -29.35
N THR A 468 -5.24 -38.07 -28.59
CA THR A 468 -5.31 -38.29 -27.14
C THR A 468 -4.33 -37.42 -26.34
N GLU A 469 -3.71 -36.40 -26.93
CA GLU A 469 -2.67 -35.58 -26.26
C GLU A 469 -3.16 -35.01 -24.93
N TRP A 470 -4.32 -34.34 -24.93
CA TRP A 470 -4.88 -33.74 -23.70
C TRP A 470 -5.13 -34.76 -22.58
N LEU A 471 -5.36 -36.04 -22.92
CA LEU A 471 -5.47 -37.11 -21.92
C LEU A 471 -4.11 -37.44 -21.30
N TYR A 472 -3.02 -37.35 -22.07
CA TYR A 472 -1.66 -37.54 -21.55
C TYR A 472 -1.23 -36.36 -20.69
N VAL A 473 -1.46 -35.12 -21.10
CA VAL A 473 -1.25 -33.94 -20.26
C VAL A 473 -2.01 -34.05 -18.94
N GLN A 474 -3.30 -34.42 -18.98
CA GLN A 474 -4.09 -34.64 -17.76
C GLN A 474 -3.50 -35.75 -16.87
N ARG A 475 -3.03 -36.85 -17.47
CA ARG A 475 -2.36 -37.94 -16.73
C ARG A 475 -1.05 -37.49 -16.10
N THR A 476 -0.26 -36.68 -16.80
CA THR A 476 0.99 -36.10 -16.28
C THR A 476 0.70 -35.20 -15.09
N ASN A 477 -0.25 -34.27 -15.21
CA ASN A 477 -0.66 -33.39 -14.12
C ASN A 477 -1.13 -34.22 -12.90
N LEU A 478 -1.91 -35.28 -13.12
CA LEU A 478 -2.35 -36.20 -12.05
C LEU A 478 -1.22 -36.98 -11.38
N ALA A 479 -0.11 -37.20 -12.09
CA ALA A 479 1.06 -37.89 -11.57
C ALA A 479 2.09 -36.93 -10.96
N SER A 480 1.92 -35.62 -11.11
CA SER A 480 2.88 -34.62 -10.65
C SER A 480 2.92 -34.50 -9.13
N ALA A 481 4.12 -34.29 -8.60
CA ALA A 481 4.36 -33.95 -7.20
C ALA A 481 4.85 -32.51 -7.08
N LEU A 482 4.84 -31.94 -5.88
CA LEU A 482 5.38 -30.58 -5.67
C LEU A 482 6.91 -30.61 -5.66
N SER A 483 7.53 -29.60 -6.25
CA SER A 483 8.97 -29.34 -6.10
C SER A 483 9.33 -28.84 -4.70
N PRO A 484 10.60 -28.91 -4.29
CA PRO A 484 11.08 -28.35 -3.03
C PRO A 484 10.72 -26.87 -2.79
N SER A 485 10.81 -26.02 -3.83
CA SER A 485 10.53 -24.59 -3.73
C SER A 485 9.06 -24.26 -3.44
N LEU A 486 8.13 -25.17 -3.78
CA LEU A 486 6.71 -25.07 -3.40
C LEU A 486 6.42 -25.61 -2.00
N ILE A 487 7.26 -26.51 -1.47
CA ILE A 487 7.13 -27.03 -0.10
C ILE A 487 7.72 -26.04 0.90
N TYR A 488 8.83 -25.40 0.53
CA TYR A 488 9.53 -24.40 1.32
C TYR A 488 10.06 -23.30 0.40
N ALA A 489 9.25 -22.25 0.23
CA ALA A 489 9.57 -21.11 -0.61
C ALA A 489 10.54 -20.15 0.12
N VAL A 490 11.68 -19.90 -0.51
CA VAL A 490 12.66 -18.88 -0.09
C VAL A 490 12.60 -17.76 -1.12
N ASP A 491 11.67 -16.82 -0.92
CA ASP A 491 11.46 -15.65 -1.78
C ASP A 491 11.78 -14.33 -1.06
N ASP A 492 11.65 -13.21 -1.76
CA ASP A 492 11.93 -11.87 -1.22
C ASP A 492 11.14 -11.57 0.06
N ALA A 493 9.88 -12.01 0.14
CA ALA A 493 9.06 -11.82 1.34
C ALA A 493 9.60 -12.64 2.53
N TYR A 494 10.05 -13.88 2.28
CA TYR A 494 10.74 -14.69 3.27
C TYR A 494 12.03 -14.01 3.75
N ILE A 495 12.86 -13.50 2.82
CA ILE A 495 14.10 -12.80 3.15
C ILE A 495 13.82 -11.52 3.92
N GLU A 496 12.88 -10.68 3.49
CA GLU A 496 12.48 -9.44 4.17
C GLU A 496 12.10 -9.71 5.63
N SER A 497 11.36 -10.79 5.87
CA SER A 497 10.89 -11.16 7.21
C SER A 497 11.97 -11.79 8.09
N ASN A 498 13.08 -12.27 7.52
CA ASN A 498 14.09 -13.04 8.24
C ASN A 498 15.52 -12.49 8.15
N LEU A 499 15.78 -11.43 7.38
CA LEU A 499 17.14 -10.90 7.18
C LEU A 499 17.83 -10.55 8.50
N SER A 500 17.14 -9.85 9.42
CA SER A 500 17.70 -9.52 10.74
C SER A 500 18.14 -10.78 11.50
N LYS A 501 17.33 -11.85 11.48
CA LYS A 501 17.66 -13.11 12.17
C LYS A 501 18.82 -13.84 11.50
N ILE A 502 18.89 -13.81 10.17
CA ILE A 502 20.00 -14.38 9.41
C ILE A 502 21.28 -13.64 9.77
N LEU A 503 21.30 -12.31 9.68
CA LEU A 503 22.46 -11.49 10.01
C LEU A 503 22.86 -11.60 11.50
N GLU A 504 21.90 -11.68 12.40
CA GLU A 504 22.15 -11.96 13.82
C GLU A 504 22.83 -13.31 14.02
N ARG A 505 22.35 -14.36 13.35
CA ARG A 505 22.99 -15.68 13.41
C ARG A 505 24.38 -15.66 12.80
N VAL A 506 24.58 -14.99 11.66
CA VAL A 506 25.89 -14.85 11.00
C VAL A 506 26.86 -14.18 11.98
N ALA A 507 26.45 -13.05 12.56
CA ALA A 507 27.25 -12.29 13.50
C ALA A 507 27.56 -13.07 14.80
N LEU A 508 26.58 -13.79 15.35
CA LEU A 508 26.79 -14.64 16.52
C LEU A 508 27.73 -15.80 16.21
N SER A 509 27.62 -16.42 15.04
CA SER A 509 28.51 -17.50 14.61
C SER A 509 29.96 -17.04 14.59
N GLU A 510 30.25 -15.84 14.06
CA GLU A 510 31.60 -15.26 14.14
C GLU A 510 32.03 -14.98 15.59
N ALA A 511 31.11 -14.42 16.39
CA ALA A 511 31.42 -14.06 17.77
C ALA A 511 31.79 -15.30 18.61
N LEU A 512 31.12 -16.42 18.37
CA LEU A 512 31.30 -17.70 19.02
C LEU A 512 32.57 -18.43 18.53
N ALA A 513 32.91 -18.31 17.25
CA ALA A 513 34.12 -18.89 16.69
C ALA A 513 35.40 -18.40 17.42
N GLU A 514 35.42 -17.13 17.84
CA GLU A 514 36.50 -16.52 18.65
C GLU A 514 36.71 -17.20 20.02
N ILE A 515 35.68 -17.84 20.57
CA ILE A 515 35.77 -18.64 21.80
C ILE A 515 35.80 -20.16 21.52
N GLY A 516 35.94 -20.55 20.25
CA GLY A 516 36.05 -21.94 19.82
C GLY A 516 34.75 -22.72 19.93
N LEU A 517 33.60 -22.06 19.72
CA LEU A 517 32.27 -22.67 19.69
C LEU A 517 31.62 -22.43 18.33
N THR A 518 30.86 -23.41 17.85
CA THR A 518 29.89 -23.22 16.76
C THR A 518 28.58 -22.66 17.30
N TYR A 519 27.76 -22.07 16.42
CA TYR A 519 26.42 -21.62 16.79
C TYR A 519 25.56 -22.77 17.31
N ASP A 520 25.56 -23.91 16.63
CA ASP A 520 24.72 -25.06 16.99
C ASP A 520 25.11 -25.66 18.35
N GLU A 521 26.42 -25.72 18.66
CA GLU A 521 26.90 -26.10 20.01
C GLU A 521 26.41 -25.13 21.08
N TYR A 522 26.36 -23.83 20.76
CA TYR A 522 25.89 -22.79 21.66
C TYR A 522 24.38 -22.89 21.89
N ASP A 523 23.60 -22.95 20.82
CA ASP A 523 22.13 -22.97 20.85
C ASP A 523 21.57 -24.25 21.49
N SER A 524 22.19 -25.40 21.20
CA SER A 524 21.81 -26.69 21.78
C SER A 524 22.19 -26.84 23.27
N ALA A 525 23.00 -25.94 23.82
CA ALA A 525 23.48 -26.05 25.19
C ALA A 525 22.36 -25.80 26.21
N THR A 526 22.35 -26.58 27.29
CA THR A 526 21.37 -26.40 28.39
C THR A 526 22.03 -26.37 29.76
N GLY A 527 21.34 -25.78 30.73
CA GLY A 527 21.74 -25.77 32.14
C GLY A 527 23.11 -25.12 32.38
N SER A 528 24.02 -25.83 33.06
CA SER A 528 25.34 -25.29 33.41
C SER A 528 26.25 -25.06 32.22
N THR A 529 26.07 -25.80 31.13
CA THR A 529 26.89 -25.66 29.91
C THR A 529 26.54 -24.36 29.18
N ALA A 530 25.25 -24.09 29.00
CA ALA A 530 24.76 -22.82 28.43
C ALA A 530 25.30 -21.61 29.21
N ASN A 531 25.24 -21.67 30.54
CA ASN A 531 25.80 -20.61 31.39
C ASN A 531 27.31 -20.43 31.18
N ALA A 532 28.06 -21.53 31.06
CA ALA A 532 29.50 -21.46 30.82
C ALA A 532 29.84 -20.84 29.45
N TYR A 533 29.05 -21.14 28.42
CA TYR A 533 29.23 -20.56 27.08
C TYR A 533 28.88 -19.07 27.07
N GLY A 534 27.74 -18.67 27.64
CA GLY A 534 27.36 -17.27 27.78
C GLY A 534 28.38 -16.47 28.59
N ASP A 535 28.94 -17.06 29.67
CA ASP A 535 30.01 -16.44 30.46
C ASP A 535 31.32 -16.28 29.67
N ASN A 536 31.68 -17.25 28.82
CA ASN A 536 32.86 -17.16 27.95
C ASN A 536 32.69 -16.06 26.89
N LEU A 537 31.54 -15.99 26.23
CA LEU A 537 31.21 -14.94 25.26
C LEU A 537 31.28 -13.56 25.93
N LYS A 538 30.61 -13.42 27.08
CA LYS A 538 30.65 -12.22 27.90
C LYS A 538 32.07 -11.79 28.26
N LYS A 539 32.93 -12.75 28.65
CA LYS A 539 34.32 -12.49 29.01
C LYS A 539 35.17 -12.09 27.82
N GLN A 540 34.97 -12.71 26.66
CA GLN A 540 35.70 -12.41 25.43
C GLN A 540 35.49 -10.95 25.01
N TYR A 541 34.24 -10.48 25.02
CA TYR A 541 33.87 -9.12 24.59
C TYR A 541 33.66 -8.15 25.75
N LYS A 542 34.28 -8.42 26.91
CA LYS A 542 34.09 -7.65 28.16
C LYS A 542 34.24 -6.15 27.96
N GLU A 543 35.31 -5.71 27.30
CA GLU A 543 35.60 -4.27 27.15
C GLU A 543 34.47 -3.54 26.41
N TYR A 544 33.99 -4.13 25.32
CA TYR A 544 32.88 -3.58 24.54
C TYR A 544 31.58 -3.54 25.34
N PHE A 545 31.24 -4.63 26.04
CA PHE A 545 30.02 -4.67 26.86
C PHE A 545 30.04 -3.65 28.00
N LEU A 546 31.19 -3.43 28.64
CA LEU A 546 31.33 -2.38 29.64
C LEU A 546 31.11 -0.99 29.02
N GLU A 547 31.63 -0.73 27.83
CA GLU A 547 31.40 0.53 27.10
C GLU A 547 29.91 0.75 26.80
N GLN A 548 29.20 -0.28 26.33
CA GLN A 548 27.76 -0.18 26.04
C GLN A 548 26.92 0.03 27.30
N LEU A 549 27.26 -0.63 28.41
CA LEU A 549 26.61 -0.39 29.71
C LEU A 549 26.83 1.04 30.21
N VAL A 550 27.99 1.64 29.99
CA VAL A 550 28.23 3.06 30.31
C VAL A 550 27.28 3.96 29.51
N LYS A 551 27.09 3.69 28.22
CA LYS A 551 26.15 4.44 27.34
C LYS A 551 24.69 4.32 27.80
N GLN A 552 24.30 3.20 28.40
CA GLN A 552 22.94 2.96 28.93
C GLN A 552 22.64 3.58 30.32
N SER A 553 23.42 4.57 30.77
CA SER A 553 23.18 5.38 32.00
C SER A 553 23.59 4.76 33.35
N TYR A 554 24.53 3.81 33.38
CA TYR A 554 25.19 3.46 34.65
C TYR A 554 26.30 4.48 34.97
N SER A 555 25.97 5.44 35.84
CA SER A 555 26.72 6.69 36.07
C SER A 555 28.13 6.58 36.70
N THR A 556 28.65 5.39 36.97
CA THR A 556 29.97 5.17 37.61
C THR A 556 30.57 3.82 37.22
N GLU A 557 31.88 3.77 36.94
CA GLU A 557 32.66 2.56 36.59
C GLU A 557 32.42 1.39 37.57
N GLU A 558 32.37 1.68 38.88
CA GLU A 558 32.12 0.69 39.93
C GLU A 558 30.72 0.05 39.86
N LYS A 559 29.70 0.80 39.41
CA LYS A 559 28.35 0.25 39.18
C LYS A 559 28.33 -0.63 37.93
N VAL A 560 28.97 -0.21 36.86
CA VAL A 560 29.07 -0.98 35.60
C VAL A 560 29.77 -2.31 35.83
N GLU A 561 30.89 -2.32 36.57
CA GLU A 561 31.58 -3.56 36.92
C GLU A 561 30.71 -4.49 37.77
N SER A 562 29.93 -3.95 38.71
CA SER A 562 29.03 -4.76 39.54
C SER A 562 27.86 -5.36 38.76
N VAL A 563 27.30 -4.61 37.80
CA VAL A 563 26.25 -5.10 36.88
C VAL A 563 26.82 -6.20 35.98
N PHE A 564 28.01 -5.96 35.41
CA PHE A 564 28.72 -6.96 34.62
C PHE A 564 29.12 -8.19 35.44
N ALA A 565 29.41 -8.07 36.73
CA ALA A 565 29.76 -9.21 37.59
C ALA A 565 28.54 -9.98 38.13
N SER A 566 27.32 -9.48 37.94
CA SER A 566 26.11 -10.12 38.50
C SER A 566 25.83 -11.50 37.88
N SER A 567 25.40 -12.43 38.73
CA SER A 567 25.23 -13.87 38.41
C SER A 567 23.80 -14.28 38.02
N THR A 568 22.94 -13.34 37.65
CA THR A 568 21.61 -13.62 37.07
C THR A 568 21.63 -13.22 35.61
N PRO A 569 22.02 -14.12 34.69
CA PRO A 569 22.24 -13.72 33.31
C PRO A 569 20.94 -13.84 32.53
N ASN A 570 20.51 -12.73 31.96
CA ASN A 570 19.84 -12.75 30.68
C ASN A 570 20.94 -12.51 29.61
N TYR A 571 21.41 -13.59 28.97
CA TYR A 571 22.50 -13.50 27.97
C TYR A 571 22.05 -12.85 26.66
N SER A 572 20.74 -12.81 26.40
CA SER A 572 20.14 -12.20 25.19
C SER A 572 20.59 -10.76 24.95
N TRP A 573 20.80 -9.95 26.01
CA TRP A 573 21.34 -8.60 25.83
C TRP A 573 22.77 -8.63 25.28
N TYR A 574 23.63 -9.51 25.80
CA TYR A 574 25.02 -9.62 25.36
C TYR A 574 25.09 -10.18 23.93
N GLU A 575 24.26 -11.17 23.61
CA GLU A 575 24.11 -11.74 22.26
C GLU A 575 23.68 -10.67 21.24
N SER A 576 22.58 -9.97 21.51
CA SER A 576 22.08 -8.91 20.61
C SER A 576 23.11 -7.80 20.46
N THR A 577 23.75 -7.39 21.57
CA THR A 577 24.74 -6.30 21.57
C THR A 577 26.01 -6.66 20.78
N ILE A 578 26.48 -7.92 20.86
CA ILE A 578 27.65 -8.33 20.07
C ILE A 578 27.29 -8.57 18.61
N ALA A 579 26.09 -9.10 18.33
CA ALA A 579 25.57 -9.26 16.98
C ALA A 579 25.49 -7.89 16.29
N GLU A 580 24.84 -6.90 16.91
CA GLU A 580 24.75 -5.52 16.40
C GLU A 580 26.13 -4.93 16.09
N LYS A 581 27.14 -5.16 16.95
CA LYS A 581 28.51 -4.69 16.70
C LYS A 581 29.05 -5.27 15.38
N ILE A 582 28.97 -6.58 15.22
CA ILE A 582 29.55 -7.29 14.08
C ILE A 582 28.77 -6.97 12.79
N ILE A 583 27.43 -6.94 12.86
CA ILE A 583 26.58 -6.52 11.73
C ILE A 583 26.99 -5.13 11.26
N ASN A 584 27.09 -4.16 12.18
CA ASN A 584 27.49 -2.80 11.81
C ASN A 584 28.89 -2.72 11.21
N GLU A 585 29.84 -3.55 11.68
CA GLU A 585 31.23 -3.54 11.22
C GLU A 585 31.46 -4.27 9.89
N LYS A 586 30.64 -5.29 9.56
CA LYS A 586 30.91 -6.20 8.43
C LYS A 586 29.76 -6.35 7.43
N TYR A 587 28.51 -6.21 7.88
CA TYR A 587 27.32 -6.58 7.14
C TYR A 587 26.32 -5.41 7.00
N SER A 588 26.74 -4.18 7.30
CA SER A 588 25.88 -2.99 7.29
C SER A 588 25.40 -2.55 5.91
N THR A 589 25.98 -3.12 4.85
CA THR A 589 25.57 -2.92 3.46
C THR A 589 24.65 -4.04 2.95
N ILE A 590 24.35 -5.05 3.78
CA ILE A 590 23.35 -6.06 3.42
C ILE A 590 22.01 -5.59 3.96
N CYS A 591 21.04 -5.39 3.09
CA CYS A 591 19.70 -4.93 3.46
C CYS A 591 18.64 -5.48 2.52
N THR A 592 17.39 -5.35 2.92
CA THR A 592 16.25 -5.62 2.04
C THR A 592 16.01 -4.46 1.07
N THR A 593 15.21 -4.69 0.03
CA THR A 593 14.75 -3.63 -0.90
C THR A 593 13.99 -2.53 -0.15
N SER A 594 13.13 -2.91 0.81
CA SER A 594 12.37 -1.97 1.62
C SER A 594 13.26 -1.11 2.52
N GLU A 595 14.27 -1.72 3.14
CA GLU A 595 15.26 -1.02 3.95
C GLU A 595 16.12 -0.06 3.12
N LEU A 596 16.55 -0.48 1.92
CA LEU A 596 17.31 0.37 1.00
C LEU A 596 16.52 1.63 0.62
N LYS A 597 15.24 1.47 0.24
CA LYS A 597 14.36 2.59 -0.09
C LYS A 597 14.26 3.59 1.07
N LEU A 598 14.07 3.10 2.29
CA LEU A 598 14.01 3.96 3.49
C LEU A 598 15.34 4.70 3.74
N LEU A 599 16.47 4.02 3.55
CA LEU A 599 17.80 4.63 3.66
C LEU A 599 18.02 5.73 2.62
N VAL A 600 17.62 5.48 1.37
CA VAL A 600 17.69 6.45 0.27
C VAL A 600 16.83 7.68 0.57
N GLU A 601 15.56 7.50 0.94
CA GLU A 601 14.65 8.61 1.28
C GLU A 601 15.16 9.43 2.48
N THR A 602 15.64 8.75 3.52
CA THR A 602 16.21 9.41 4.70
C THR A 602 17.48 10.20 4.33
N LYS A 603 18.34 9.62 3.48
CA LYS A 603 19.56 10.27 3.01
C LYS A 603 19.27 11.45 2.11
N MET A 604 18.29 11.34 1.22
CA MET A 604 17.80 12.43 0.38
C MET A 604 17.40 13.64 1.24
N CYS A 605 16.71 13.41 2.36
CA CYS A 605 16.28 14.48 3.26
C CYS A 605 17.38 15.03 4.18
N SER A 606 18.51 14.34 4.31
CA SER A 606 19.57 14.66 5.28
C SER A 606 20.26 16.03 5.09
N PRO A 607 20.49 16.57 3.87
CA PRO A 607 21.18 17.86 3.71
C PRO A 607 20.43 19.04 4.33
N ALA A 608 19.12 18.92 4.51
CA ALA A 608 18.26 19.95 5.08
C ALA A 608 17.70 19.59 6.47
N ASP A 609 17.95 18.37 6.97
CA ASP A 609 17.39 17.83 8.22
C ASP A 609 15.86 17.94 8.29
N ILE A 610 15.19 17.55 7.20
CA ILE A 610 13.74 17.77 7.01
C ILE A 610 12.89 16.51 6.96
N TYR A 611 13.45 15.30 7.06
CA TYR A 611 12.73 14.04 6.78
C TYR A 611 11.31 13.98 7.37
N ASN A 612 11.18 14.11 8.69
CA ASN A 612 9.87 14.06 9.36
C ASN A 612 8.90 15.17 8.89
N THR A 613 9.41 16.38 8.66
CA THR A 613 8.58 17.50 8.19
C THR A 613 8.23 17.42 6.71
N TYR A 614 9.12 16.82 5.91
CA TYR A 614 8.97 16.55 4.50
C TYR A 614 7.88 15.50 4.28
N THR A 615 8.00 14.33 4.91
CA THR A 615 7.01 13.25 4.80
C THR A 615 5.64 13.70 5.29
N SER A 616 5.58 14.44 6.40
CA SER A 616 4.30 14.98 6.89
C SER A 616 3.69 16.02 5.95
N ALA A 617 4.50 16.83 5.27
CA ALA A 617 4.01 17.79 4.26
C ALA A 617 3.54 17.07 2.99
N ARG A 618 4.27 16.04 2.53
CA ARG A 618 3.90 15.16 1.41
C ARG A 618 2.52 14.55 1.63
N GLU A 619 2.32 13.88 2.77
CA GLU A 619 1.03 13.27 3.12
C GLU A 619 -0.12 14.28 3.18
N LYS A 620 0.10 15.45 3.77
CA LYS A 620 -0.93 16.52 3.89
C LYS A 620 -1.17 17.27 2.59
N ALA A 621 -0.30 17.14 1.60
CA ALA A 621 -0.43 17.75 0.28
C ALA A 621 -1.29 16.91 -0.67
N LEU A 622 -1.36 15.58 -0.48
CA LEU A 622 -2.13 14.67 -1.34
C LEU A 622 -3.56 15.16 -1.62
N PRO A 623 -4.35 15.62 -0.61
CA PRO A 623 -5.71 16.09 -0.87
C PRO A 623 -5.76 17.32 -1.78
N TYR A 624 -4.72 18.14 -1.87
CA TYR A 624 -4.69 19.29 -2.79
C TYR A 624 -4.56 18.82 -4.24
N TYR A 625 -3.65 17.87 -4.51
CA TYR A 625 -3.46 17.35 -5.86
C TYR A 625 -4.71 16.60 -6.34
N GLU A 626 -5.31 15.77 -5.49
CA GLU A 626 -6.62 15.15 -5.76
C GLU A 626 -7.71 16.19 -6.04
N ASN A 627 -7.78 17.25 -5.23
CA ASN A 627 -8.74 18.35 -5.43
C ASN A 627 -8.51 19.09 -6.76
N ILE A 628 -7.27 19.27 -7.18
CA ILE A 628 -6.93 19.92 -8.45
C ILE A 628 -7.35 19.05 -9.64
N GLU A 629 -7.12 17.75 -9.59
CA GLU A 629 -7.59 16.82 -10.63
C GLU A 629 -9.12 16.80 -10.73
N ASN A 630 -9.81 16.72 -9.58
CA ASN A 630 -11.26 16.87 -9.53
C ASN A 630 -11.73 18.23 -10.08
N LEU A 631 -10.99 19.30 -9.80
CA LEU A 631 -11.29 20.64 -10.31
C LEU A 631 -11.11 20.71 -11.83
N ARG A 632 -10.10 20.05 -12.40
CA ARG A 632 -9.92 19.96 -13.86
C ARG A 632 -11.14 19.39 -14.54
N ILE A 633 -11.64 18.29 -14.00
CA ILE A 633 -12.81 17.58 -14.53
C ILE A 633 -14.05 18.48 -14.42
N VAL A 634 -14.38 18.97 -13.23
CA VAL A 634 -15.61 19.74 -13.05
C VAL A 634 -15.54 21.08 -13.77
N ALA A 635 -14.39 21.76 -13.76
CA ALA A 635 -14.22 23.01 -14.48
C ALA A 635 -14.36 22.81 -15.99
N ARG A 636 -13.84 21.72 -16.57
CA ARG A 636 -14.06 21.38 -17.98
C ARG A 636 -15.56 21.24 -18.29
N LEU A 637 -16.30 20.53 -17.45
CA LEU A 637 -17.72 20.24 -17.67
C LEU A 637 -18.67 21.42 -17.38
N THR A 638 -18.23 22.39 -16.59
CA THR A 638 -19.09 23.48 -16.09
C THR A 638 -18.56 24.86 -16.46
N VAL A 639 -17.38 25.22 -15.93
CA VAL A 639 -16.76 26.54 -16.07
C VAL A 639 -16.35 26.80 -17.52
N PHE A 640 -15.78 25.80 -18.20
CA PHE A 640 -15.26 25.89 -19.55
C PHE A 640 -16.12 25.14 -20.58
N ALA A 641 -17.40 24.90 -20.27
CA ALA A 641 -18.30 24.10 -21.12
C ALA A 641 -18.49 24.66 -22.55
N ASP A 642 -18.21 25.95 -22.76
CA ASP A 642 -18.30 26.62 -24.06
C ASP A 642 -17.06 26.42 -24.95
N LEU A 643 -15.98 25.84 -24.44
CA LEU A 643 -14.75 25.57 -25.20
C LEU A 643 -14.81 24.21 -25.90
N THR A 644 -14.23 24.12 -27.09
CA THR A 644 -14.01 22.80 -27.71
C THR A 644 -12.87 22.05 -27.01
N ASP A 645 -12.81 20.72 -27.15
CA ASP A 645 -11.73 19.90 -26.56
C ASP A 645 -10.34 20.42 -26.98
N GLU A 646 -10.15 20.71 -28.28
CA GLU A 646 -8.88 21.28 -28.78
C GLU A 646 -8.52 22.63 -28.12
N GLU A 647 -9.50 23.47 -27.79
CA GLU A 647 -9.29 24.78 -27.16
C GLU A 647 -8.97 24.65 -25.68
N TYR A 648 -9.64 23.72 -24.98
CA TYR A 648 -9.36 23.40 -23.59
C TYR A 648 -7.95 22.82 -23.45
N GLU A 649 -7.63 21.82 -24.26
CA GLU A 649 -6.34 21.13 -24.26
C GLU A 649 -5.18 22.11 -24.49
N ALA A 650 -5.28 22.94 -25.53
CA ALA A 650 -4.23 23.90 -25.87
C ALA A 650 -3.99 24.98 -24.79
N LYS A 651 -4.97 25.25 -23.93
CA LYS A 651 -4.94 26.39 -23.00
C LYS A 651 -4.78 26.00 -21.54
N TYR A 652 -5.32 24.86 -21.12
CA TYR A 652 -5.44 24.50 -19.71
C TYR A 652 -4.79 23.17 -19.34
N ASN A 653 -4.68 22.21 -20.27
CA ASN A 653 -4.19 20.88 -19.93
C ASN A 653 -2.72 20.90 -19.48
N SER A 654 -1.87 21.67 -20.16
CA SER A 654 -0.45 21.80 -19.81
C SER A 654 -0.14 22.70 -18.61
N LEU A 655 -1.15 23.27 -17.95
CA LEU A 655 -0.92 24.14 -16.79
C LEU A 655 -0.62 23.29 -15.56
N GLY A 656 0.42 23.64 -14.79
CA GLY A 656 0.62 23.08 -13.46
C GLY A 656 -0.53 23.45 -12.51
N ALA A 657 -0.64 22.73 -11.39
CA ALA A 657 -1.77 22.81 -10.45
C ALA A 657 -2.15 24.26 -10.04
N GLU A 658 -1.18 25.07 -9.60
CA GLU A 658 -1.41 26.44 -9.16
C GLU A 658 -1.88 27.37 -10.30
N ALA A 659 -1.32 27.18 -11.50
CA ALA A 659 -1.69 27.97 -12.67
C ALA A 659 -3.09 27.62 -13.17
N PHE A 660 -3.45 26.34 -13.13
CA PHE A 660 -4.79 25.87 -13.47
C PHE A 660 -5.84 26.40 -12.47
N GLU A 661 -5.59 26.28 -11.17
CA GLU A 661 -6.48 26.80 -10.12
C GLU A 661 -6.71 28.31 -10.29
N THR A 662 -5.65 29.07 -10.54
CA THR A 662 -5.72 30.52 -10.78
C THR A 662 -6.58 30.83 -12.00
N ALA A 663 -6.44 30.07 -13.08
CA ALA A 663 -7.24 30.25 -14.29
C ALA A 663 -8.74 30.00 -14.04
N VAL A 664 -9.09 28.96 -13.27
CA VAL A 664 -10.48 28.68 -12.89
C VAL A 664 -11.03 29.79 -12.00
N TYR A 665 -10.26 30.24 -11.00
CA TYR A 665 -10.62 31.34 -10.12
C TYR A 665 -10.92 32.63 -10.91
N GLU A 666 -10.04 33.04 -11.82
CA GLU A 666 -10.20 34.25 -12.62
C GLU A 666 -11.43 34.18 -13.54
N TYR A 667 -11.69 33.00 -14.11
CA TYR A 667 -12.87 32.79 -14.95
C TYR A 667 -14.16 32.87 -14.14
N LEU A 668 -14.24 32.19 -12.99
CA LEU A 668 -15.42 32.22 -12.11
C LEU A 668 -15.70 33.63 -11.61
N LYS A 669 -14.66 34.36 -11.20
CA LYS A 669 -14.77 35.75 -10.76
C LYS A 669 -15.34 36.65 -11.86
N LYS A 670 -14.80 36.54 -13.07
CA LYS A 670 -15.27 37.35 -14.21
C LYS A 670 -16.73 37.02 -14.54
N THR A 671 -17.06 35.74 -14.66
CA THR A 671 -18.40 35.26 -15.05
C THR A 671 -19.45 35.64 -14.00
N TYR A 672 -19.17 35.45 -12.71
CA TYR A 672 -20.11 35.76 -11.64
C TYR A 672 -20.48 37.26 -11.58
N ILE A 673 -19.48 38.14 -11.80
CA ILE A 673 -19.68 39.59 -11.88
C ILE A 673 -20.51 39.96 -13.12
N GLU A 674 -20.20 39.38 -14.28
CA GLU A 674 -20.89 39.65 -15.55
C GLU A 674 -22.34 39.14 -15.57
N GLU A 675 -22.62 37.96 -14.99
CA GLU A 675 -23.95 37.33 -15.00
C GLU A 675 -24.95 37.98 -14.03
N ASN A 676 -24.46 38.56 -12.93
CA ASN A 676 -25.33 39.09 -11.86
C ASN A 676 -25.41 40.62 -11.84
N ASP A 677 -24.71 41.33 -12.73
CA ASP A 677 -24.59 42.81 -12.74
C ASP A 677 -24.27 43.37 -11.34
N LEU A 678 -23.45 42.62 -10.58
CA LEU A 678 -23.14 42.89 -9.18
C LEU A 678 -22.32 44.18 -9.08
N SER A 679 -22.86 45.16 -8.36
CA SER A 679 -22.10 46.32 -7.92
C SER A 679 -21.08 45.96 -6.83
N ASP A 680 -20.05 46.80 -6.64
CA ASP A 680 -19.08 46.66 -5.55
C ASP A 680 -19.77 46.58 -4.17
N GLU A 681 -20.89 47.31 -4.01
CA GLU A 681 -21.69 47.36 -2.78
C GLU A 681 -22.41 46.03 -2.51
N GLU A 682 -22.96 45.38 -3.54
CA GLU A 682 -23.63 44.09 -3.40
C GLU A 682 -22.65 42.94 -3.14
N TYR A 683 -21.44 43.01 -3.72
CA TYR A 683 -20.38 42.03 -3.44
C TYR A 683 -19.88 42.15 -1.99
N GLU A 684 -19.74 43.37 -1.48
CA GLU A 684 -19.37 43.62 -0.08
C GLU A 684 -20.39 43.02 0.91
N GLU A 685 -21.69 43.21 0.68
CA GLU A 685 -22.73 42.59 1.52
C GLU A 685 -22.64 41.05 1.50
N LEU A 686 -22.36 40.50 0.33
CA LEU A 686 -22.27 39.05 0.14
C LEU A 686 -21.06 38.46 0.88
N VAL A 687 -19.90 39.10 0.79
CA VAL A 687 -18.69 38.73 1.55
C VAL A 687 -18.95 38.77 3.05
N LYS A 688 -19.58 39.84 3.55
CA LYS A 688 -19.94 39.99 4.97
C LYS A 688 -20.88 38.88 5.44
N SER A 689 -21.90 38.56 4.64
CA SER A 689 -22.82 37.46 4.92
C SER A 689 -22.10 36.11 4.96
N PHE A 690 -21.18 35.87 4.03
CA PHE A 690 -20.40 34.63 3.99
C PHE A 690 -19.54 34.46 5.24
N ILE A 691 -18.78 35.50 5.62
CA ILE A 691 -17.94 35.48 6.84
C ILE A 691 -18.76 35.05 8.05
N MET A 692 -19.92 35.68 8.26
CA MET A 692 -20.76 35.37 9.43
C MET A 692 -21.40 33.98 9.36
N SER A 693 -21.82 33.54 8.17
CA SER A 693 -22.41 32.21 7.98
C SER A 693 -21.44 31.06 8.26
N ALA A 694 -20.14 31.30 8.13
CA ALA A 694 -19.10 30.32 8.41
C ALA A 694 -18.79 30.15 9.92
N LEU A 695 -19.27 31.08 10.77
CA LEU A 695 -19.01 31.05 12.21
C LEU A 695 -20.07 30.23 12.95
N THR A 696 -19.68 29.61 14.06
CA THR A 696 -20.57 28.72 14.83
C THR A 696 -20.61 29.12 16.29
N PHE A 697 -21.75 29.66 16.74
CA PHE A 697 -21.95 30.08 18.12
C PHE A 697 -22.98 29.21 18.83
N PHE A 698 -22.88 29.14 20.16
CA PHE A 698 -23.85 28.45 21.01
C PHE A 698 -24.39 29.39 22.09
N ASP A 699 -25.68 29.27 22.39
CA ASP A 699 -26.31 29.98 23.51
C ASP A 699 -26.05 29.27 24.86
N GLU A 700 -26.60 29.83 25.94
CA GLU A 700 -26.51 29.29 27.30
C GLU A 700 -27.14 27.89 27.46
N ASN A 701 -27.99 27.47 26.51
CA ASN A 701 -28.64 26.16 26.47
C ASN A 701 -27.92 25.18 25.53
N ASN A 702 -26.74 25.56 25.01
CA ASN A 702 -25.96 24.79 24.06
C ASN A 702 -26.67 24.58 22.71
N GLN A 703 -27.55 25.51 22.31
CA GLN A 703 -28.18 25.55 20.98
C GLN A 703 -27.38 26.45 20.04
N GLN A 704 -27.24 26.04 18.77
CA GLN A 704 -26.51 26.82 17.78
C GLN A 704 -27.24 28.12 17.44
N VAL A 705 -26.52 29.23 17.45
CA VAL A 705 -27.01 30.57 17.10
C VAL A 705 -26.23 31.09 15.90
N THR A 706 -26.93 31.76 14.98
CA THR A 706 -26.35 32.44 13.83
C THR A 706 -26.40 33.95 14.06
N TYR A 707 -25.30 34.64 13.82
CA TYR A 707 -25.25 36.11 13.85
C TYR A 707 -25.23 36.64 12.43
N THR A 708 -25.89 37.77 12.20
CA THR A 708 -25.72 38.57 10.99
C THR A 708 -24.52 39.51 11.13
N TRP A 709 -24.11 40.14 10.03
CA TRP A 709 -23.07 41.19 10.10
C TRP A 709 -23.53 42.39 10.93
N GLU A 710 -24.82 42.75 10.88
CA GLU A 710 -25.40 43.79 11.73
C GLU A 710 -25.33 43.43 13.23
N ASP A 711 -25.57 42.15 13.57
CA ASP A 711 -25.41 41.68 14.95
C ASP A 711 -23.94 41.79 15.41
N PHE A 712 -22.99 41.48 14.54
CA PHE A 712 -21.57 41.65 14.82
C PHE A 712 -21.18 43.13 15.02
N GLU A 713 -21.67 44.03 14.18
CA GLU A 713 -21.45 45.48 14.34
C GLU A 713 -22.02 45.99 15.66
N LYS A 714 -23.18 45.46 16.08
CA LYS A 714 -23.75 45.77 17.39
C LYS A 714 -22.92 45.22 18.55
N ILE A 715 -22.41 43.98 18.45
CA ILE A 715 -21.50 43.40 19.45
C ILE A 715 -20.24 44.27 19.57
N LYS A 716 -19.71 44.75 18.44
CA LYS A 716 -18.55 45.65 18.40
C LYS A 716 -18.86 47.01 19.03
N GLU A 717 -20.01 47.60 18.74
CA GLU A 717 -20.47 48.86 19.35
C GLU A 717 -20.63 48.70 20.87
N ASP A 718 -21.24 47.60 21.33
CA ASP A 718 -21.37 47.31 22.75
C ASP A 718 -20.01 47.10 23.43
N ALA A 719 -19.05 46.44 22.76
CA ALA A 719 -17.69 46.27 23.28
C ALA A 719 -16.91 47.59 23.42
N GLN A 720 -17.22 48.62 22.62
CA GLN A 720 -16.59 49.95 22.77
C GLN A 720 -16.88 50.57 24.14
N LYS A 721 -18.02 50.24 24.76
CA LYS A 721 -18.37 50.67 26.13
C LYS A 721 -17.37 50.18 27.17
N PHE A 722 -16.63 49.10 26.89
CA PHE A 722 -15.53 48.61 27.72
C PHE A 722 -14.17 49.19 27.32
N ALA A 723 -13.90 49.27 26.00
CA ALA A 723 -12.62 49.73 25.47
C ALA A 723 -12.29 51.17 25.90
N GLU A 724 -13.27 52.08 25.87
CA GLU A 724 -13.08 53.49 26.23
C GLU A 724 -12.66 53.68 27.72
N PRO A 725 -13.36 53.10 28.71
CA PRO A 725 -12.90 53.09 30.10
C PRO A 725 -11.53 52.43 30.29
N MET A 726 -11.28 51.30 29.62
CA MET A 726 -10.02 50.56 29.77
C MET A 726 -8.82 51.27 29.15
N ALA A 727 -9.00 52.13 28.14
CA ALA A 727 -7.95 52.99 27.64
C ALA A 727 -7.42 53.97 28.70
N LYS A 728 -8.31 54.53 29.54
CA LYS A 728 -7.92 55.39 30.67
C LYS A 728 -7.16 54.61 31.74
N VAL A 729 -7.62 53.38 32.02
CA VAL A 729 -6.93 52.46 32.93
C VAL A 729 -5.53 52.14 32.39
N ARG A 730 -5.40 51.85 31.09
CA ARG A 730 -4.12 51.59 30.43
C ARG A 730 -3.16 52.76 30.61
N GLU A 731 -3.60 53.98 30.32
CA GLU A 731 -2.78 55.20 30.43
C GLU A 731 -2.26 55.41 31.87
N GLU A 732 -3.14 55.32 32.86
CA GLU A 732 -2.79 55.56 34.27
C GLU A 732 -1.92 54.44 34.87
N TYR A 733 -2.19 53.17 34.52
CA TYR A 733 -1.54 52.02 35.16
C TYR A 733 -0.32 51.47 34.41
N THR A 734 -0.04 51.89 33.18
CA THR A 734 1.17 51.45 32.43
C THR A 734 2.47 51.61 33.23
N PRO A 735 2.76 52.77 33.88
CA PRO A 735 3.97 52.90 34.69
C PRO A 735 4.03 51.91 35.87
N ARG A 736 2.88 51.56 36.44
CA ARG A 736 2.79 50.63 37.58
C ARG A 736 2.94 49.18 37.14
N LEU A 737 2.41 48.82 35.97
CA LEU A 737 2.64 47.52 35.34
C LEU A 737 4.13 47.31 35.05
N ILE A 738 4.81 48.31 34.46
CA ILE A 738 6.26 48.24 34.22
C ILE A 738 7.04 48.08 35.55
N ALA A 739 6.67 48.83 36.57
CA ALA A 739 7.28 48.72 37.91
C ALA A 739 7.05 47.33 38.56
N ASN A 740 6.06 46.56 38.09
CA ASN A 740 5.77 45.20 38.54
C ASN A 740 6.25 44.11 37.56
N GLY A 741 7.10 44.46 36.59
CA GLY A 741 7.86 43.50 35.79
C GLY A 741 7.35 43.23 34.37
N PHE A 742 6.33 43.95 33.90
CA PHE A 742 5.87 43.85 32.51
C PHE A 742 6.72 44.70 31.56
N THR A 743 6.99 44.19 30.36
CA THR A 743 7.59 44.99 29.27
C THR A 743 6.52 45.82 28.56
N GLN A 744 6.93 46.87 27.85
CA GLN A 744 5.98 47.67 27.06
C GLN A 744 5.30 46.81 25.98
N GLU A 745 6.06 45.95 25.28
CA GLU A 745 5.50 45.01 24.30
C GLU A 745 4.46 44.07 24.89
N GLN A 746 4.70 43.55 26.12
CA GLN A 746 3.72 42.70 26.80
C GLN A 746 2.43 43.46 27.13
N ILE A 747 2.52 44.72 27.55
CA ILE A 747 1.36 45.56 27.86
C ILE A 747 0.59 45.89 26.57
N ASP A 748 1.30 46.25 25.51
CA ASP A 748 0.71 46.60 24.21
C ASP A 748 -0.01 45.40 23.57
N ALA A 749 0.46 44.17 23.82
CA ALA A 749 -0.17 42.94 23.34
C ALA A 749 -1.41 42.50 24.16
N MET A 750 -1.65 43.06 25.36
CA MET A 750 -2.82 42.69 26.17
C MET A 750 -4.11 43.26 25.57
N ASN A 751 -5.11 42.39 25.39
CA ASN A 751 -6.49 42.86 25.20
C ASN A 751 -7.02 43.54 26.47
N ASP A 752 -8.12 44.27 26.34
CA ASP A 752 -8.62 45.12 27.44
C ASP A 752 -9.09 44.34 28.66
N ILE A 753 -9.58 43.10 28.49
CA ILE A 753 -9.92 42.21 29.61
C ILE A 753 -8.66 41.83 30.38
N LYS A 754 -7.64 41.35 29.65
CA LYS A 754 -6.37 40.92 30.23
C LYS A 754 -5.66 42.08 30.94
N LEU A 755 -5.71 43.27 30.35
CA LEU A 755 -5.22 44.48 31.00
C LEU A 755 -5.93 44.72 32.34
N GLY A 756 -7.26 44.63 32.37
CA GLY A 756 -8.05 44.80 33.59
C GLY A 756 -7.65 43.82 34.69
N GLU A 757 -7.50 42.53 34.35
CA GLU A 757 -7.04 41.49 35.27
C GLU A 757 -5.66 41.82 35.87
N GLU A 758 -4.70 42.20 35.02
CA GLU A 758 -3.32 42.48 35.47
C GLU A 758 -3.24 43.76 36.30
N VAL A 759 -4.00 44.80 35.94
CA VAL A 759 -4.09 46.04 36.72
C VAL A 759 -4.67 45.75 38.11
N VAL A 760 -5.76 45.00 38.20
CA VAL A 760 -6.33 44.56 39.49
C VAL A 760 -5.31 43.73 40.27
N GLY A 761 -4.56 42.85 39.60
CA GLY A 761 -3.46 42.09 40.18
C GLY A 761 -2.38 42.98 40.79
N VAL A 762 -1.95 44.02 40.08
CA VAL A 762 -0.95 44.99 40.54
C VAL A 762 -1.48 45.79 41.73
N ILE A 763 -2.71 46.33 41.67
CA ILE A 763 -3.31 47.08 42.79
C ILE A 763 -3.38 46.21 44.04
N ARG A 764 -3.77 44.95 43.89
CA ARG A 764 -3.80 43.97 44.99
C ARG A 764 -2.41 43.72 45.56
N ALA A 765 -1.41 43.50 44.69
CA ALA A 765 -0.03 43.28 45.12
C ALA A 765 0.55 44.48 45.88
N GLU A 766 0.29 45.70 45.42
CA GLU A 766 0.66 46.95 46.10
C GLU A 766 -0.02 47.05 47.47
N TYR A 767 -1.32 46.74 47.54
CA TYR A 767 -2.05 46.71 48.81
C TYR A 767 -1.44 45.70 49.79
N TYR A 768 -1.13 44.47 49.35
CA TYR A 768 -0.53 43.45 50.22
C TYR A 768 0.81 43.91 50.80
N ARG A 769 1.67 44.50 49.95
CA ARG A 769 2.96 45.07 50.39
C ARG A 769 2.75 46.20 51.41
N SER A 770 1.75 47.05 51.23
CA SER A 770 1.42 48.12 52.19
C SER A 770 1.04 47.60 53.57
N GLN A 771 0.49 46.37 53.65
CA GLN A 771 0.10 45.71 54.89
C GLN A 771 1.21 44.79 55.45
N ASN A 772 2.43 44.83 54.91
CA ASN A 772 3.54 43.92 55.23
C ASN A 772 3.19 42.43 55.07
N HIS A 773 2.29 42.11 54.14
CA HIS A 773 1.91 40.74 53.81
C HIS A 773 2.49 40.32 52.46
N THR A 774 2.78 39.02 52.32
CA THR A 774 2.93 38.40 51.00
C THR A 774 1.55 38.04 50.47
N THR A 775 1.40 37.85 49.16
CA THR A 775 0.13 37.42 48.56
C THR A 775 -0.44 36.18 49.26
N ALA A 776 0.40 35.17 49.52
CA ALA A 776 -0.02 33.95 50.20
C ALA A 776 -0.44 34.17 51.66
N SER A 777 0.29 35.02 52.42
CA SER A 777 -0.04 35.26 53.82
C SER A 777 -1.30 36.13 53.98
N PHE A 778 -1.54 37.07 53.05
CA PHE A 778 -2.77 37.86 53.05
C PHE A 778 -3.99 37.02 52.70
N LYS A 779 -3.95 36.22 51.62
CA LYS A 779 -5.05 35.32 51.25
C LYS A 779 -5.40 34.36 52.40
N THR A 780 -4.39 33.82 53.07
CA THR A 780 -4.58 32.96 54.26
C THR A 780 -5.25 33.72 55.41
N ALA A 781 -4.85 34.97 55.67
CA ALA A 781 -5.46 35.80 56.71
C ALA A 781 -6.94 36.13 56.40
N VAL A 782 -7.26 36.44 55.14
CA VAL A 782 -8.65 36.67 54.69
C VAL A 782 -9.48 35.39 54.81
N ASN A 783 -8.97 34.26 54.35
CA ASN A 783 -9.64 32.96 54.48
C ASN A 783 -9.92 32.59 55.94
N ASN A 784 -8.96 32.80 56.83
CA ASN A 784 -9.15 32.57 58.27
C ASN A 784 -10.24 33.49 58.85
N LYS A 785 -10.33 34.76 58.42
CA LYS A 785 -11.41 35.66 58.83
C LYS A 785 -12.78 35.21 58.31
N ILE A 786 -12.85 34.78 57.04
CA ILE A 786 -14.09 34.26 56.44
C ILE A 786 -14.59 33.02 57.18
N LEU A 787 -13.67 32.16 57.61
CA LEU A 787 -13.99 30.89 58.25
C LEU A 787 -14.20 30.99 59.76
N GLN A 788 -13.79 32.10 60.38
CA GLN A 788 -13.91 32.33 61.82
C GLN A 788 -15.33 32.09 62.39
N PRO A 789 -16.44 32.53 61.74
CA PRO A 789 -17.80 32.28 62.23
C PRO A 789 -18.19 30.80 62.29
N PHE A 790 -17.48 29.94 61.57
CA PHE A 790 -17.72 28.49 61.52
C PHE A 790 -16.74 27.69 62.39
N GLY A 791 -15.85 28.37 63.11
CA GLY A 791 -14.95 27.77 64.10
C GLY A 791 -13.84 26.91 63.52
N VAL A 792 -13.49 27.11 62.24
CA VAL A 792 -12.39 26.40 61.56
C VAL A 792 -11.38 27.39 61.00
N ASP A 793 -10.10 27.03 61.00
CA ASP A 793 -9.08 27.76 60.25
C ASP A 793 -8.97 27.24 58.81
N TYR A 794 -8.33 28.00 57.94
CA TYR A 794 -8.22 27.72 56.51
C TYR A 794 -7.48 26.42 56.19
N ASN A 795 -6.44 26.09 56.95
CA ASN A 795 -5.68 24.86 56.73
C ASN A 795 -6.51 23.63 57.12
N ALA A 796 -7.24 23.71 58.24
CA ALA A 796 -8.20 22.70 58.64
C ALA A 796 -9.32 22.53 57.61
N PHE A 797 -9.93 23.63 57.18
CA PHE A 797 -10.99 23.64 56.16
C PHE A 797 -10.54 23.02 54.83
N LYS A 798 -9.34 23.38 54.34
CA LYS A 798 -8.76 22.81 53.12
C LYS A 798 -8.48 21.31 53.26
N SER A 799 -8.00 20.86 54.42
CA SER A 799 -7.77 19.43 54.72
C SER A 799 -9.07 18.61 54.73
N MET A 800 -10.21 19.23 55.11
CA MET A 800 -11.52 18.56 55.11
C MET A 800 -12.01 18.20 53.71
N GLN A 801 -11.65 18.96 52.67
CA GLN A 801 -12.06 18.68 51.29
C GLN A 801 -11.77 17.23 50.86
N ASN A 802 -10.64 16.67 51.31
CA ASN A 802 -10.21 15.31 50.97
C ASN A 802 -10.46 14.28 52.08
N LYS A 803 -10.66 14.71 53.34
CA LYS A 803 -10.77 13.82 54.51
C LYS A 803 -12.18 13.73 55.11
N ASP A 804 -13.02 14.73 54.88
CA ASP A 804 -14.40 14.83 55.36
C ASP A 804 -15.23 15.75 54.41
N ASN A 805 -15.56 15.21 53.24
CA ASN A 805 -16.28 15.94 52.20
C ASN A 805 -17.70 16.35 52.66
N ALA A 806 -18.32 15.57 53.55
CA ALA A 806 -19.63 15.90 54.11
C ALA A 806 -19.56 17.12 55.05
N GLY A 807 -18.55 17.16 55.94
CA GLY A 807 -18.28 18.31 56.81
C GLY A 807 -17.88 19.55 56.00
N TYR A 808 -17.03 19.40 54.99
CA TYR A 808 -16.63 20.46 54.06
C TYR A 808 -17.85 21.10 53.36
N ASN A 809 -18.70 20.30 52.73
CA ASN A 809 -19.91 20.78 52.06
C ASN A 809 -20.94 21.41 53.02
N ASN A 810 -21.01 20.92 54.26
CA ASN A 810 -21.89 21.51 55.27
C ASN A 810 -21.43 22.92 55.67
N ILE A 811 -20.11 23.13 55.80
CA ILE A 811 -19.55 24.47 56.05
C ILE A 811 -19.85 25.38 54.87
N LEU A 812 -19.68 24.93 53.61
CA LEU A 812 -20.02 25.70 52.41
C LEU A 812 -21.51 26.09 52.36
N LYS A 813 -22.42 25.18 52.68
CA LYS A 813 -23.87 25.48 52.77
C LYS A 813 -24.16 26.55 53.83
N LYS A 814 -23.54 26.45 55.00
CA LYS A 814 -23.65 27.46 56.07
C LYS A 814 -23.05 28.80 55.63
N MET A 815 -21.93 28.79 54.91
CA MET A 815 -21.33 29.99 54.32
C MET A 815 -22.26 30.68 53.34
N LYS A 816 -22.88 29.93 52.40
CA LYS A 816 -23.84 30.49 51.41
C LYS A 816 -24.99 31.23 52.10
N SER A 817 -25.48 30.70 53.23
CA SER A 817 -26.54 31.35 54.00
C SER A 817 -26.05 32.48 54.89
N HIS A 818 -24.88 32.36 55.52
CA HIS A 818 -24.35 33.34 56.46
C HIS A 818 -23.91 34.63 55.74
N TYR A 819 -23.25 34.47 54.59
CA TYR A 819 -22.77 35.59 53.77
C TYR A 819 -23.75 35.98 52.67
N LYS A 820 -25.04 35.63 52.82
CA LYS A 820 -26.06 35.91 51.81
C LYS A 820 -26.14 37.39 51.44
N ASP A 821 -26.18 38.26 52.44
CA ASP A 821 -26.31 39.71 52.22
C ASP A 821 -25.06 40.25 51.50
N GLN A 822 -23.87 39.79 51.88
CA GLN A 822 -22.61 40.15 51.21
C GLN A 822 -22.58 39.66 49.77
N LEU A 823 -22.94 38.40 49.51
CA LEU A 823 -22.97 37.83 48.16
C LEU A 823 -23.96 38.59 47.27
N LEU A 824 -25.15 38.93 47.78
CA LEU A 824 -26.16 39.70 47.05
C LEU A 824 -25.77 41.17 46.79
N THR A 825 -24.64 41.66 47.32
CA THR A 825 -24.07 42.95 46.91
C THR A 825 -23.22 42.85 45.64
N THR A 826 -22.76 41.65 45.29
CA THR A 826 -21.87 41.41 44.15
C THR A 826 -22.45 40.46 43.10
N MET A 827 -23.64 39.90 43.34
CA MET A 827 -24.38 39.08 42.37
C MET A 827 -25.89 39.30 42.51
N THR A 828 -26.64 39.01 41.46
CA THR A 828 -28.10 39.06 41.42
C THR A 828 -28.73 37.97 42.28
N LYS A 829 -30.04 38.10 42.51
CA LYS A 829 -30.80 37.11 43.28
C LYS A 829 -30.84 35.74 42.60
N ASP A 830 -30.87 35.72 41.26
CA ASP A 830 -30.93 34.49 40.49
C ASP A 830 -29.55 33.80 40.47
N GLU A 831 -28.47 34.55 40.24
CA GLU A 831 -27.09 34.03 40.39
C GLU A 831 -26.82 33.49 41.80
N TYR A 832 -27.31 34.15 42.85
CA TYR A 832 -27.22 33.64 44.21
C TYR A 832 -27.96 32.29 44.36
N ASN A 833 -29.13 32.15 43.76
CA ASN A 833 -29.88 30.89 43.81
C ASN A 833 -29.10 29.78 43.11
N ASP A 834 -28.54 30.07 41.94
CA ASP A 834 -27.81 29.12 41.08
C ASP A 834 -26.37 28.84 41.54
N LEU A 835 -25.83 29.65 42.48
CA LEU A 835 -24.49 29.47 43.02
C LEU A 835 -24.31 28.06 43.63
N THR A 836 -23.58 27.20 42.93
CA THR A 836 -23.37 25.81 43.37
C THR A 836 -22.47 25.76 44.60
N ILE A 837 -22.70 24.76 45.47
CA ILE A 837 -21.98 24.61 46.73
C ILE A 837 -20.44 24.69 46.58
N PRO A 838 -19.80 24.05 45.58
CA PRO A 838 -18.35 24.14 45.40
C PRO A 838 -17.84 25.57 45.14
N LYS A 839 -18.62 26.43 44.48
CA LYS A 839 -18.23 27.80 44.13
C LYS A 839 -18.46 28.82 45.26
N VAL A 840 -19.14 28.43 46.34
CA VAL A 840 -19.50 29.36 47.43
C VAL A 840 -18.29 29.95 48.13
N PHE A 841 -17.25 29.15 48.40
CA PHE A 841 -16.06 29.64 49.11
C PHE A 841 -15.33 30.70 48.32
N GLU A 842 -15.17 30.47 47.01
CA GLU A 842 -14.55 31.39 46.07
C GLU A 842 -15.33 32.71 45.99
N ALA A 843 -16.65 32.65 45.78
CA ALA A 843 -17.49 33.84 45.71
C ALA A 843 -17.44 34.70 46.99
N VAL A 844 -17.44 34.06 48.17
CA VAL A 844 -17.29 34.76 49.45
C VAL A 844 -15.87 35.34 49.58
N PHE A 845 -14.86 34.56 49.19
CA PHE A 845 -13.48 35.00 49.22
C PHE A 845 -13.25 36.23 48.34
N ASP A 846 -13.76 36.23 47.12
CA ASP A 846 -13.62 37.34 46.19
C ASP A 846 -14.32 38.61 46.69
N TYR A 847 -15.51 38.49 47.28
CA TYR A 847 -16.17 39.61 47.94
C TYR A 847 -15.28 40.24 49.02
N PHE A 848 -14.75 39.42 49.94
CA PHE A 848 -13.92 39.94 51.02
C PHE A 848 -12.59 40.48 50.49
N LEU A 849 -11.98 39.80 49.53
CA LEU A 849 -10.75 40.24 48.90
C LEU A 849 -10.92 41.61 48.27
N GLU A 850 -12.01 41.83 47.55
CA GLU A 850 -12.34 43.12 46.97
C GLU A 850 -12.71 44.16 48.04
N SER A 851 -13.45 43.79 49.09
CA SER A 851 -13.77 44.71 50.20
C SER A 851 -12.53 45.25 50.91
N TYR A 852 -11.46 44.44 50.99
CA TYR A 852 -10.20 44.82 51.61
C TYR A 852 -9.30 45.60 50.67
N THR A 853 -9.11 45.09 49.45
CA THR A 853 -8.14 45.65 48.50
C THR A 853 -8.70 46.82 47.71
N LYS A 854 -10.03 46.88 47.55
CA LYS A 854 -10.75 47.85 46.70
C LYS A 854 -10.10 47.96 45.32
N ALA A 855 -9.64 46.84 44.77
CA ALA A 855 -8.81 46.84 43.58
C ALA A 855 -9.63 47.12 42.33
N TYR A 856 -10.77 46.44 42.16
CA TYR A 856 -11.73 46.78 41.12
C TYR A 856 -12.31 48.17 41.36
N ALA A 857 -12.60 48.56 42.60
CA ALA A 857 -13.10 49.91 42.88
C ALA A 857 -12.11 51.01 42.44
N GLN A 858 -10.82 50.84 42.69
CA GLN A 858 -9.77 51.78 42.24
C GLN A 858 -9.64 51.81 40.72
N MET A 859 -9.65 50.64 40.07
CA MET A 859 -9.61 50.57 38.61
C MET A 859 -10.85 51.21 37.98
N CYS A 860 -12.05 50.90 38.50
CA CYS A 860 -13.33 51.43 38.04
C CYS A 860 -13.41 52.96 38.22
N GLU A 861 -12.83 53.50 39.31
CA GLU A 861 -12.74 54.95 39.53
C GLU A 861 -11.90 55.63 38.43
N VAL A 862 -10.76 55.05 38.06
CA VAL A 862 -9.92 55.53 36.95
C VAL A 862 -10.62 55.38 35.59
N ALA A 863 -11.30 54.26 35.40
CA ALA A 863 -12.08 53.96 34.21
C ALA A 863 -13.30 54.91 34.05
N GLY A 864 -13.80 55.46 35.17
CA GLY A 864 -14.97 56.34 35.21
C GLY A 864 -16.30 55.59 35.10
N ILE A 865 -16.32 54.32 35.52
CA ILE A 865 -17.51 53.44 35.48
C ILE A 865 -17.73 52.80 36.85
N SER A 866 -18.94 52.31 37.12
CA SER A 866 -19.24 51.50 38.31
C SER A 866 -18.77 50.06 38.14
N TYR A 867 -18.61 49.32 39.24
CA TYR A 867 -18.26 47.90 39.18
C TYR A 867 -19.31 47.04 38.46
N LYS A 868 -20.59 47.44 38.53
CA LYS A 868 -21.66 46.77 37.80
C LYS A 868 -21.53 47.00 36.29
N GLU A 869 -21.23 48.24 35.88
CA GLU A 869 -20.96 48.57 34.48
C GLU A 869 -19.68 47.88 33.99
N TYR A 870 -18.65 47.74 34.82
CA TYR A 870 -17.45 46.97 34.48
C TYR A 870 -17.79 45.53 34.11
N LEU A 871 -18.54 44.81 34.95
CA LEU A 871 -18.93 43.41 34.68
C LEU A 871 -19.78 43.28 33.41
N GLU A 872 -20.75 44.17 33.22
CA GLU A 872 -21.61 44.17 32.03
C GLU A 872 -20.82 44.47 30.74
N TYR A 873 -19.94 45.46 30.78
CA TYR A 873 -19.13 45.84 29.61
C TYR A 873 -18.03 44.82 29.31
N GLU A 874 -17.47 44.16 30.33
CA GLU A 874 -16.51 43.05 30.18
C GLU A 874 -17.15 41.88 29.40
N GLU A 875 -18.41 41.53 29.70
CA GLU A 875 -19.15 40.52 28.92
C GLU A 875 -19.33 40.92 27.45
N TYR A 876 -19.60 42.20 27.17
CA TYR A 876 -19.69 42.69 25.78
C TYR A 876 -18.35 42.53 25.05
N MET A 877 -17.24 42.91 25.69
CA MET A 877 -15.90 42.73 25.13
C MET A 877 -15.56 41.24 24.93
N GLN A 878 -15.95 40.37 25.87
CA GLN A 878 -15.71 38.93 25.76
C GLN A 878 -16.44 38.33 24.56
N LYS A 879 -17.69 38.73 24.31
CA LYS A 879 -18.45 38.33 23.11
C LYS A 879 -17.73 38.75 21.82
N TYR A 880 -17.22 39.99 21.78
CA TYR A 880 -16.47 40.50 20.62
C TYR A 880 -15.15 39.74 20.39
N ILE A 881 -14.38 39.49 21.44
CA ILE A 881 -13.13 38.70 21.38
C ILE A 881 -13.41 37.26 20.94
N ASN A 882 -14.49 36.65 21.42
CA ASN A 882 -14.88 35.31 21.01
C ASN A 882 -15.26 35.27 19.52
N CYS A 883 -16.02 36.26 19.04
CA CYS A 883 -16.43 36.35 17.64
C CYS A 883 -15.22 36.52 16.70
N THR A 884 -14.35 37.48 16.99
CA THR A 884 -13.12 37.70 16.21
C THR A 884 -12.15 36.51 16.34
N GLY A 885 -12.06 35.87 17.51
CA GLY A 885 -11.31 34.64 17.70
C GLY A 885 -11.78 33.51 16.78
N GLN A 886 -13.11 33.33 16.65
CA GLN A 886 -13.68 32.38 15.69
C GLN A 886 -13.43 32.78 14.24
N MET A 887 -13.51 34.06 13.88
CA MET A 887 -13.15 34.52 12.53
C MET A 887 -11.71 34.13 12.21
N LYS A 888 -10.77 34.39 13.11
CA LYS A 888 -9.35 34.03 12.94
C LYS A 888 -9.15 32.52 12.82
N SER A 889 -9.82 31.70 13.63
CA SER A 889 -9.66 30.23 13.54
C SER A 889 -10.29 29.67 12.27
N THR A 890 -11.46 30.16 11.88
CA THR A 890 -12.22 29.68 10.70
C THR A 890 -11.51 30.05 9.40
N PHE A 891 -10.93 31.26 9.33
CA PHE A 891 -10.24 31.77 8.14
C PHE A 891 -8.71 31.72 8.27
N LEU A 892 -8.17 30.88 9.17
CA LEU A 892 -6.73 30.82 9.46
C LEU A 892 -5.90 30.58 8.19
N TYR A 893 -6.28 29.60 7.38
CA TYR A 893 -5.53 29.23 6.18
C TYR A 893 -5.71 30.23 5.03
N THR A 894 -6.87 30.89 4.94
CA THR A 894 -7.12 32.00 4.01
C THR A 894 -6.26 33.22 4.37
N LEU A 895 -6.09 33.51 5.67
CA LEU A 895 -5.18 34.57 6.12
C LEU A 895 -3.72 34.24 5.81
N GLN A 896 -3.35 32.94 5.84
CA GLN A 896 -1.99 32.49 5.55
C GLN A 896 -1.57 32.65 4.09
N ASP A 897 -2.52 32.88 3.17
CA ASP A 897 -2.19 33.26 1.79
C ASP A 897 -1.60 34.68 1.69
N PHE A 898 -1.89 35.55 2.65
CA PHE A 898 -1.46 36.95 2.64
C PHE A 898 -0.46 37.30 3.74
N TYR A 899 -0.45 36.54 4.84
CA TYR A 899 0.32 36.85 6.03
C TYR A 899 1.03 35.59 6.59
N THR A 900 2.22 35.77 7.15
CA THR A 900 2.91 34.65 7.84
C THR A 900 2.15 34.20 9.08
N SER A 901 2.33 32.94 9.51
CA SER A 901 1.70 32.42 10.74
C SER A 901 2.02 33.26 11.98
N GLU A 902 3.24 33.78 12.07
CA GLU A 902 3.66 34.70 13.14
C GLU A 902 2.86 36.00 13.11
N LYS A 903 2.65 36.57 11.91
CA LYS A 903 1.86 37.78 11.73
C LYS A 903 0.39 37.54 12.06
N VAL A 904 -0.21 36.45 11.58
CA VAL A 904 -1.60 36.07 11.91
C VAL A 904 -1.78 35.90 13.43
N ASN A 905 -0.82 35.27 14.10
CA ASN A 905 -0.87 35.06 15.54
C ASN A 905 -0.85 36.38 16.34
N SER A 906 -0.19 37.42 15.81
CA SER A 906 -0.09 38.75 16.43
C SER A 906 -1.33 39.65 16.31
N PHE A 907 -2.31 39.31 15.46
CA PHE A 907 -3.46 40.19 15.20
C PHE A 907 -4.32 40.43 16.44
N ASN A 908 -4.66 41.70 16.70
CA ASN A 908 -5.66 42.07 17.69
C ASN A 908 -7.10 41.96 17.11
N ALA A 909 -8.13 42.05 17.96
CA ALA A 909 -9.52 41.85 17.54
C ALA A 909 -9.98 42.76 16.38
N SER A 910 -9.57 44.04 16.36
CA SER A 910 -9.91 44.98 15.28
C SER A 910 -9.14 44.70 13.99
N GLU A 911 -7.90 44.24 14.11
CA GLU A 911 -7.10 43.79 12.97
C GLU A 911 -7.67 42.51 12.36
N ILE A 912 -8.14 41.57 13.19
CA ILE A 912 -8.73 40.32 12.73
C ILE A 912 -9.94 40.59 11.85
N GLU A 913 -10.89 41.43 12.30
CA GLU A 913 -12.05 41.81 11.50
C GLU A 913 -11.64 42.34 10.12
N LYS A 914 -10.74 43.34 10.11
CA LYS A 914 -10.26 43.96 8.88
C LYS A 914 -9.57 42.97 7.94
N TYR A 915 -8.59 42.22 8.46
CA TYR A 915 -7.77 41.34 7.63
C TYR A 915 -8.52 40.09 7.18
N VAL A 916 -9.47 39.58 7.98
CA VAL A 916 -10.38 38.51 7.53
C VAL A 916 -11.27 39.03 6.43
N TYR A 917 -11.87 40.21 6.59
CA TYR A 917 -12.67 40.83 5.53
C TYR A 917 -11.85 41.00 4.25
N GLU A 918 -10.67 41.63 4.32
CA GLU A 918 -9.79 41.84 3.17
C GLU A 918 -9.38 40.52 2.50
N ALA A 919 -8.99 39.50 3.28
CA ALA A 919 -8.59 38.20 2.73
C ALA A 919 -9.76 37.47 2.05
N VAL A 920 -10.94 37.47 2.67
CA VAL A 920 -12.13 36.82 2.12
C VAL A 920 -12.67 37.57 0.91
N TYR A 921 -12.66 38.91 0.95
CA TYR A 921 -13.06 39.76 -0.17
C TYR A 921 -12.17 39.56 -1.40
N ASN A 922 -10.85 39.51 -1.20
CA ASN A 922 -9.89 39.42 -2.29
C ASN A 922 -9.77 38.01 -2.87
N SER A 923 -9.79 36.96 -2.06
CA SER A 923 -9.62 35.58 -2.55
C SER A 923 -10.64 34.59 -1.98
N GLY A 924 -10.97 34.69 -0.69
CA GLY A 924 -11.70 33.65 0.01
C GLY A 924 -13.12 33.38 -0.48
N TYR A 925 -13.86 34.38 -0.98
CA TYR A 925 -15.24 34.17 -1.44
C TYR A 925 -15.32 33.30 -2.71
N TYR A 926 -14.59 33.66 -3.77
CA TYR A 926 -14.58 32.87 -5.01
C TYR A 926 -13.83 31.55 -4.82
N MET A 927 -12.80 31.51 -3.98
CA MET A 927 -12.15 30.26 -3.61
C MET A 927 -13.10 29.33 -2.84
N ASN A 928 -14.03 29.89 -2.06
CA ASN A 928 -15.09 29.08 -1.44
C ASN A 928 -16.04 28.49 -2.50
N GLN A 929 -16.29 29.18 -3.61
CA GLN A 929 -17.07 28.61 -4.72
C GLN A 929 -16.34 27.44 -5.38
N VAL A 930 -15.02 27.57 -5.58
CA VAL A 930 -14.16 26.47 -6.05
C VAL A 930 -14.21 25.28 -5.08
N ALA A 931 -13.91 25.51 -3.79
CA ALA A 931 -13.92 24.48 -2.75
C ALA A 931 -15.29 23.79 -2.64
N SER A 932 -16.37 24.57 -2.70
CA SER A 932 -17.74 24.04 -2.59
C SER A 932 -18.12 23.16 -3.78
N THR A 933 -17.64 23.48 -4.99
CA THR A 933 -17.79 22.67 -6.21
C THR A 933 -17.15 21.27 -6.03
N LEU A 934 -16.08 21.21 -5.25
CA LEU A 934 -15.37 19.99 -4.87
C LEU A 934 -15.93 19.32 -3.60
N GLY A 935 -17.01 19.85 -3.01
CA GLY A 935 -17.61 19.29 -1.80
C GLY A 935 -16.76 19.44 -0.53
N VAL A 936 -15.71 20.26 -0.55
CA VAL A 936 -14.82 20.51 0.60
C VAL A 936 -15.03 21.91 1.17
N THR A 937 -14.69 22.11 2.44
CA THR A 937 -14.75 23.45 3.04
C THR A 937 -13.58 24.31 2.55
N LEU A 938 -13.76 25.63 2.52
CA LEU A 938 -12.67 26.56 2.21
C LEU A 938 -11.45 26.34 3.12
N SER A 939 -11.68 26.03 4.40
CA SER A 939 -10.61 25.76 5.37
C SER A 939 -9.80 24.51 5.00
N ASP A 940 -10.47 23.40 4.69
CA ASP A 940 -9.81 22.14 4.35
C ASP A 940 -9.04 22.26 3.02
N TYR A 941 -9.64 22.92 2.03
CA TYR A 941 -9.00 23.20 0.75
C TYR A 941 -7.72 24.03 0.93
N ASN A 942 -7.80 25.14 1.67
CA ASN A 942 -6.64 25.99 1.92
C ASN A 942 -5.59 25.31 2.83
N TYR A 943 -6.01 24.42 3.74
CA TYR A 943 -5.09 23.60 4.51
C TYR A 943 -4.25 22.70 3.59
N ALA A 944 -4.90 21.94 2.71
CA ALA A 944 -4.20 21.06 1.78
C ALA A 944 -3.29 21.86 0.84
N LYS A 945 -3.80 22.95 0.26
CA LYS A 945 -3.03 23.87 -0.61
C LYS A 945 -1.79 24.43 0.08
N ASN A 946 -1.91 24.87 1.33
CA ASN A 946 -0.76 25.40 2.08
C ASN A 946 0.26 24.31 2.42
N ASN A 947 -0.14 23.05 2.59
CA ASN A 947 0.81 21.94 2.75
C ASN A 947 1.46 21.54 1.41
N ALA A 948 0.75 21.60 0.29
CA ALA A 948 1.33 21.42 -1.04
C ALA A 948 2.39 22.48 -1.38
N LYS A 949 2.15 23.76 -1.02
CA LYS A 949 3.17 24.82 -1.09
C LYS A 949 4.42 24.46 -0.26
N LYS A 950 4.24 24.02 0.99
CA LYS A 950 5.36 23.60 1.86
C LYS A 950 6.12 22.40 1.30
N TYR A 951 5.42 21.39 0.80
CA TYR A 951 6.02 20.21 0.18
C TYR A 951 6.88 20.61 -1.03
N THR A 952 6.34 21.47 -1.90
CA THR A 952 7.07 22.05 -3.04
C THR A 952 8.28 22.88 -2.60
N GLU A 953 8.16 23.67 -1.52
CA GLU A 953 9.30 24.39 -0.94
C GLU A 953 10.40 23.44 -0.44
N TYR A 954 10.03 22.30 0.15
CA TYR A 954 10.99 21.28 0.55
C TYR A 954 11.68 20.62 -0.64
N LEU A 955 10.93 20.19 -1.66
CA LEU A 955 11.50 19.66 -2.90
C LEU A 955 12.46 20.66 -3.54
N ASN A 956 12.09 21.94 -3.62
CA ASN A 956 12.97 22.98 -4.13
C ASN A 956 14.26 23.14 -3.31
N LYS A 957 14.20 22.98 -1.98
CA LYS A 957 15.40 22.95 -1.12
C LYS A 957 16.25 21.71 -1.37
N LEU A 958 15.63 20.55 -1.62
CA LEU A 958 16.33 19.31 -1.95
C LEU A 958 17.01 19.42 -3.33
N VAL A 959 16.31 19.83 -4.38
CA VAL A 959 16.87 20.12 -5.70
C VAL A 959 18.04 21.11 -5.61
N SER A 960 17.93 22.12 -4.73
CA SER A 960 19.03 23.06 -4.51
C SER A 960 20.24 22.40 -3.81
N SER A 961 19.99 21.49 -2.86
CA SER A 961 21.03 20.71 -2.17
C SER A 961 21.76 19.75 -3.12
N TYR A 962 21.04 19.14 -4.07
CA TYR A 962 21.55 18.17 -5.03
C TYR A 962 21.89 18.76 -6.40
N LYS A 963 21.90 20.09 -6.56
CA LYS A 963 22.12 20.76 -7.86
C LYS A 963 23.39 20.29 -8.59
N GLY A 964 24.46 20.01 -7.86
CA GLY A 964 25.71 19.52 -8.44
C GLY A 964 25.60 18.09 -8.96
N ASP A 965 24.88 17.24 -8.24
CA ASP A 965 24.70 15.83 -8.58
C ASP A 965 23.72 15.65 -9.74
N LEU A 966 22.63 16.44 -9.75
CA LEU A 966 21.71 16.56 -10.88
C LEU A 966 22.45 16.88 -12.19
N ALA A 967 23.36 17.84 -12.14
CA ALA A 967 24.15 18.22 -13.31
C ALA A 967 25.10 17.10 -13.80
N LEU A 968 25.62 16.27 -12.88
CA LEU A 968 26.45 15.12 -13.24
C LEU A 968 25.61 14.00 -13.89
N ALA A 969 24.36 13.84 -13.46
CA ALA A 969 23.39 12.90 -14.03
C ALA A 969 22.72 13.41 -15.33
N GLY A 970 23.06 14.61 -15.81
CA GLY A 970 22.53 15.17 -17.06
C GLY A 970 21.24 15.99 -16.92
N TYR A 971 20.80 16.28 -15.69
CA TYR A 971 19.61 17.08 -15.41
C TYR A 971 19.93 18.57 -15.23
N ASP A 972 19.04 19.43 -15.72
CA ASP A 972 19.05 20.87 -15.41
C ASP A 972 18.18 21.14 -14.17
N ALA A 973 18.79 21.62 -13.09
CA ALA A 973 18.08 21.82 -11.83
C ALA A 973 16.94 22.86 -11.91
N ASP A 974 17.01 23.84 -12.81
CA ASP A 974 15.92 24.81 -12.97
C ASP A 974 14.76 24.19 -13.76
N LYS A 975 15.05 23.30 -14.72
CA LYS A 975 14.04 22.48 -15.40
C LYS A 975 13.38 21.47 -14.45
N VAL A 976 14.15 20.77 -13.61
CA VAL A 976 13.63 19.79 -12.64
C VAL A 976 12.63 20.43 -11.67
N ARG A 977 12.84 21.69 -11.25
CA ARG A 977 11.88 22.41 -10.39
C ARG A 977 10.50 22.64 -11.03
N THR A 978 10.37 22.40 -12.33
CA THR A 978 9.10 22.54 -13.07
C THR A 978 8.37 21.22 -13.27
N TYR A 979 9.00 20.10 -12.90
CA TYR A 979 8.43 18.77 -13.00
C TYR A 979 7.39 18.52 -11.91
N ALA A 980 6.63 17.44 -12.06
CA ALA A 980 5.67 17.04 -11.04
C ALA A 980 6.42 16.61 -9.76
N PRO A 981 5.83 16.81 -8.56
CA PRO A 981 6.51 16.54 -7.29
C PRO A 981 7.08 15.12 -7.12
N ASP A 982 6.35 14.13 -7.62
CA ASP A 982 6.71 12.71 -7.70
C ASP A 982 7.89 12.46 -8.63
N GLU A 983 7.89 13.02 -9.85
CA GLU A 983 9.03 12.95 -10.77
C GLU A 983 10.31 13.57 -10.15
N ILE A 984 10.16 14.68 -9.41
CA ILE A 984 11.29 15.29 -8.69
C ILE A 984 11.83 14.34 -7.62
N GLU A 985 10.95 13.69 -6.86
CA GLU A 985 11.31 12.77 -5.79
C GLU A 985 12.04 11.52 -6.34
N GLU A 986 11.54 10.93 -7.42
CA GLU A 986 12.16 9.80 -8.11
C GLU A 986 13.58 10.13 -8.59
N ILE A 987 13.75 11.21 -9.34
CA ILE A 987 15.06 11.66 -9.83
C ILE A 987 16.04 11.89 -8.66
N LEU A 988 15.56 12.47 -7.56
CA LEU A 988 16.40 12.70 -6.38
C LEU A 988 16.79 11.39 -5.68
N CYS A 989 15.86 10.44 -5.54
CA CYS A 989 16.13 9.13 -4.98
C CYS A 989 17.15 8.35 -5.83
N GLU A 990 17.00 8.29 -7.15
CA GLU A 990 17.96 7.64 -8.05
C GLU A 990 19.38 8.22 -7.90
N ILE A 991 19.48 9.55 -7.86
CA ILE A 991 20.76 10.24 -7.67
C ILE A 991 21.39 9.90 -6.32
N VAL A 992 20.58 9.85 -5.27
CA VAL A 992 21.05 9.53 -3.92
C VAL A 992 21.49 8.08 -3.82
N GLU A 993 20.72 7.15 -4.39
CA GLU A 993 21.03 5.74 -4.45
C GLU A 993 22.35 5.49 -5.18
N ALA A 994 22.46 5.96 -6.43
CA ALA A 994 23.66 5.81 -7.25
C ALA A 994 24.91 6.48 -6.66
N LYS A 995 24.74 7.46 -5.76
CA LYS A 995 25.86 8.18 -5.14
C LYS A 995 26.29 7.60 -3.79
N TYR A 996 25.36 7.08 -3.00
CA TYR A 996 25.62 6.72 -1.60
C TYR A 996 25.39 5.25 -1.27
N PHE A 997 24.67 4.50 -2.11
CA PHE A 997 24.18 3.18 -1.75
C PHE A 997 24.52 2.08 -2.76
N THR A 998 25.39 2.33 -3.74
CA THR A 998 25.82 1.32 -4.74
C THR A 998 26.52 0.09 -4.17
N GLU A 999 26.97 0.18 -2.91
CA GLU A 999 27.60 -0.92 -2.17
C GLU A 999 26.60 -1.79 -1.41
N TYR A 1000 25.34 -1.35 -1.31
CA TYR A 1000 24.27 -2.09 -0.67
C TYR A 1000 23.77 -3.20 -1.58
N LYS A 1001 23.53 -4.38 -1.00
CA LYS A 1001 23.14 -5.59 -1.73
C LYS A 1001 22.12 -6.40 -0.96
N SER A 1002 21.28 -7.10 -1.70
CA SER A 1002 20.44 -8.17 -1.17
C SER A 1002 21.28 -9.36 -0.72
N ILE A 1003 20.67 -10.24 0.06
CA ILE A 1003 21.33 -11.47 0.50
C ILE A 1003 21.60 -12.45 -0.65
N GLU A 1004 20.72 -12.48 -1.66
CA GLU A 1004 20.89 -13.34 -2.83
C GLU A 1004 22.08 -12.85 -3.67
N GLU A 1005 22.21 -11.55 -3.92
CA GLU A 1005 23.36 -11.00 -4.62
C GLU A 1005 24.68 -11.33 -3.92
N ILE A 1006 24.72 -11.25 -2.59
CA ILE A 1006 25.89 -11.65 -1.80
C ILE A 1006 26.18 -13.16 -1.96
N ALA A 1007 25.15 -14.00 -1.88
CA ALA A 1007 25.30 -15.45 -2.06
C ALA A 1007 25.77 -15.82 -3.47
N ALA A 1008 25.27 -15.12 -4.49
CA ALA A 1008 25.69 -15.26 -5.88
C ALA A 1008 27.15 -14.83 -6.07
N GLU A 1009 27.57 -13.69 -5.50
CA GLU A 1009 28.96 -13.24 -5.56
C GLU A 1009 29.94 -14.21 -4.91
N LEU A 1010 29.57 -14.79 -3.76
CA LEU A 1010 30.36 -15.82 -3.09
C LEU A 1010 30.45 -17.09 -3.95
N SER A 1011 29.38 -17.46 -4.64
CA SER A 1011 29.26 -18.69 -5.44
C SER A 1011 29.88 -18.59 -6.83
N ALA A 1012 29.88 -17.41 -7.44
CA ALA A 1012 30.11 -17.19 -8.88
C ALA A 1012 31.42 -17.80 -9.39
N SER A 1013 32.52 -17.61 -8.63
CA SER A 1013 33.83 -18.11 -9.06
C SER A 1013 33.92 -19.64 -9.02
N TYR A 1014 33.16 -20.28 -8.14
CA TYR A 1014 33.14 -21.72 -7.96
C TYR A 1014 32.25 -22.41 -8.99
N ILE A 1015 31.04 -21.87 -9.21
CA ILE A 1015 30.13 -22.36 -10.25
C ILE A 1015 30.80 -22.30 -11.62
N LYS A 1016 31.33 -21.14 -12.00
CA LYS A 1016 32.04 -20.96 -13.27
C LYS A 1016 33.29 -21.82 -13.39
N GLY A 1017 33.97 -22.10 -12.28
CA GLY A 1017 35.22 -22.85 -12.31
C GLY A 1017 35.04 -24.35 -12.55
N VAL A 1018 33.82 -24.89 -12.45
CA VAL A 1018 33.52 -26.30 -12.76
C VAL A 1018 33.86 -26.62 -14.22
N GLU A 1019 33.48 -25.76 -15.17
CA GLU A 1019 33.72 -25.95 -16.61
C GLU A 1019 35.20 -26.11 -16.97
N GLY A 1020 36.10 -25.52 -16.17
CA GLY A 1020 37.54 -25.53 -16.39
C GLY A 1020 38.32 -26.50 -15.51
N ALA A 1021 37.63 -27.26 -14.64
CA ALA A 1021 38.28 -28.17 -13.71
C ALA A 1021 38.85 -29.39 -14.46
N THR A 1022 40.05 -29.83 -14.08
CA THR A 1022 40.68 -31.06 -14.62
C THR A 1022 40.41 -32.31 -13.75
N ASP A 1023 39.88 -32.08 -12.55
CA ASP A 1023 39.44 -33.08 -11.59
C ASP A 1023 38.23 -32.46 -10.88
N VAL A 1024 37.05 -32.64 -11.48
CA VAL A 1024 35.81 -32.04 -10.99
C VAL A 1024 35.49 -32.46 -9.55
N VAL A 1025 35.75 -33.71 -9.15
CA VAL A 1025 35.48 -34.17 -7.78
C VAL A 1025 36.35 -33.42 -6.77
N GLU A 1026 37.65 -33.32 -7.03
CA GLU A 1026 38.56 -32.59 -6.17
C GLU A 1026 38.24 -31.09 -6.16
N TYR A 1027 37.83 -30.53 -7.30
CA TYR A 1027 37.40 -29.16 -7.43
C TYR A 1027 36.15 -28.86 -6.61
N CYS A 1028 35.08 -29.65 -6.76
CA CYS A 1028 33.85 -29.54 -5.97
C CYS A 1028 34.15 -29.67 -4.47
N ARG A 1029 34.94 -30.67 -4.06
CA ARG A 1029 35.34 -30.85 -2.65
C ARG A 1029 36.11 -29.65 -2.09
N THR A 1030 36.93 -29.01 -2.91
CA THR A 1030 37.72 -27.84 -2.51
C THR A 1030 36.84 -26.59 -2.46
N SER A 1031 35.93 -26.45 -3.42
CA SER A 1031 34.97 -25.37 -3.54
C SER A 1031 33.95 -25.41 -2.41
N ALA A 1032 33.41 -26.59 -2.09
CA ALA A 1032 32.57 -26.84 -0.93
C ALA A 1032 33.23 -26.34 0.35
N LYS A 1033 34.46 -26.78 0.63
CA LYS A 1033 35.22 -26.34 1.81
C LYS A 1033 35.52 -24.84 1.82
N ALA A 1034 35.69 -24.23 0.65
CA ALA A 1034 36.01 -22.82 0.55
C ALA A 1034 34.76 -21.96 0.77
N LEU A 1035 33.61 -22.37 0.23
CA LEU A 1035 32.31 -21.74 0.43
C LEU A 1035 31.81 -21.93 1.87
N SER A 1036 31.85 -23.15 2.41
CA SER A 1036 31.46 -23.44 3.80
C SER A 1036 32.45 -22.88 4.83
N ALA A 1037 33.61 -22.35 4.39
CA ALA A 1037 34.50 -21.57 5.24
C ALA A 1037 34.13 -20.07 5.30
N ASP A 1038 33.28 -19.60 4.38
CA ASP A 1038 32.68 -18.27 4.46
C ASP A 1038 31.49 -18.30 5.42
N ASN A 1039 31.57 -17.49 6.47
CA ASN A 1039 30.61 -17.51 7.55
C ASN A 1039 29.20 -17.06 7.11
N MET A 1040 29.09 -16.16 6.12
CA MET A 1040 27.81 -15.71 5.59
C MET A 1040 27.12 -16.85 4.83
N PHE A 1041 27.84 -17.51 3.93
CA PHE A 1041 27.32 -18.62 3.14
C PHE A 1041 26.92 -19.81 4.00
N ASP A 1042 27.81 -20.28 4.88
CA ASP A 1042 27.59 -21.45 5.74
C ASP A 1042 26.41 -21.25 6.70
N THR A 1043 26.32 -20.05 7.29
CA THR A 1043 25.20 -19.71 8.18
C THR A 1043 23.89 -19.63 7.43
N LEU A 1044 23.87 -19.06 6.21
CA LEU A 1044 22.67 -18.98 5.39
C LEU A 1044 22.14 -20.39 5.07
N VAL A 1045 23.00 -21.30 4.60
CA VAL A 1045 22.63 -22.70 4.34
C VAL A 1045 22.06 -23.36 5.59
N SER A 1046 22.75 -23.24 6.73
CA SER A 1046 22.32 -23.83 7.99
C SER A 1046 20.98 -23.27 8.49
N TYR A 1047 20.79 -21.95 8.40
CA TYR A 1047 19.56 -21.27 8.79
C TYR A 1047 18.36 -21.70 7.94
N LEU A 1048 18.55 -21.78 6.62
CA LEU A 1048 17.51 -22.24 5.71
C LEU A 1048 17.17 -23.71 5.96
N ASN A 1049 18.17 -24.56 6.15
CA ASN A 1049 17.93 -25.98 6.41
C ASN A 1049 17.17 -26.22 7.73
N GLU A 1050 17.48 -25.49 8.80
CA GLU A 1050 16.72 -25.62 10.07
C GLU A 1050 15.25 -25.23 9.93
N ASN A 1051 14.97 -24.10 9.25
CA ASN A 1051 13.60 -23.67 9.00
C ASN A 1051 12.87 -24.64 8.07
N LEU A 1052 13.57 -25.22 7.09
CA LEU A 1052 13.06 -26.31 6.28
C LEU A 1052 12.70 -27.53 7.13
N GLN A 1053 13.60 -28.01 8.00
CA GLN A 1053 13.32 -29.19 8.84
C GLN A 1053 12.14 -28.95 9.78
N LYS A 1054 11.97 -27.71 10.27
CA LYS A 1054 10.78 -27.32 11.03
C LYS A 1054 9.52 -27.40 10.15
N THR A 1055 9.56 -26.84 8.94
CA THR A 1055 8.44 -26.88 7.99
C THR A 1055 8.04 -28.32 7.64
N ILE A 1056 9.02 -29.18 7.34
CA ILE A 1056 8.79 -30.61 7.08
C ILE A 1056 8.18 -31.30 8.31
N SER A 1057 8.61 -30.95 9.52
CA SER A 1057 8.06 -31.51 10.76
C SER A 1057 6.61 -31.11 10.96
N ASP A 1058 6.28 -29.83 10.74
CA ASP A 1058 4.91 -29.32 10.84
C ASP A 1058 3.97 -30.00 9.82
N LEU A 1059 4.47 -30.24 8.59
CA LEU A 1059 3.74 -30.97 7.55
C LEU A 1059 3.52 -32.46 7.87
N LYS A 1060 4.43 -33.08 8.63
CA LYS A 1060 4.27 -34.47 9.10
C LYS A 1060 3.25 -34.59 10.24
N GLU A 1061 2.99 -33.51 10.96
CA GLU A 1061 2.03 -33.46 12.08
C GLU A 1061 0.60 -33.08 11.66
N SER A 1062 0.43 -32.37 10.53
CA SER A 1062 -0.85 -32.00 9.93
C SER A 1062 -1.54 -33.15 9.21
#